data_AF-A0A8H9LPI6-F1
#
_entry.id   AF-A0A8H9LPI6-F1
#
_cell.length_a   1.000
_cell.length_b   1.000
_cell.length_c   1.000
_cell.angle_alpha   90.00
_cell.angle_beta   90.00
_cell.angle_gamma   90.00
#
_symmetry.space_group_name_H-M   'P 1'
#
loop_
_entity.id
_entity.type
_entity.pdbx_description
1 polymer ?
#
loop_
_entity_poly.entity_id
_entity_poly.type
_entity_poly.pdbx_seq_one_letter_code
_entity_poly.pdbx_strand_id
1 'polypeptide(L)'
;MRADRVTVPGFTRLTECSTAVPLMSERLPDPMAPLPHRPEAAPPARIGLDRAEAVVVERYARLVRLAHLVLPPALGRHRRILLAHGVVQRALPGLTTGRGEVPVPEGGTDPAGYAWVRGRVLSAALSFERRPRLWPRRLPPPRALRPGLPVVWGLRFLPRAGGTEELALDRALAGVSAPARAAFALAALEELGARDVAALLAAAGVAEPDAALAEAAGVRARTGESAGVLPASHEFDPCQVRARPTDLLSRRRGKRLTGVGLAAVAASCALAVASPAPAPAPVPAGGGTRGEVAPVAGTRDGAPALGARSLTRTDAGQWTDTSRMDFTAWPPRGGRVEDARLLGRALRAWRAPEAAEVTLVRSRATPVKAPASPPRLLYAGDVTGSAVVLLHDGGRVARYTEPLDGSAPPSLEVARTDGADVTTAAALVVSRTENGVRFLLAPWVSEAGTRDLLRPGGAGQKLRVAGDGVTEAVAGPPVAGTACERWPVVRLRSSSRIAEDHAFLVTDLGELTTAHLSYTPPPGGRAPARSPREATGKAALAAWARIGCRLAGLERGGVRSVNTWDFAEQDLPEKAGRAVWGCTRTGTWRGPGRVLVHLRLPGGRAAPVRLIGESGPTAACGRFGRHLVASTAWRAPSGRWYALAAGSREVRALTVSGHERERGRTQALGTGGAPDPRVTGRLPGGDEVAELDYR
;
A
#
# COMPACT_ATOMS: atom_id res chain seq x y z
N MET A 1 -49.77 -7.99 40.44
CA MET A 1 -49.12 -7.85 41.77
C MET A 1 -47.72 -7.28 41.55
N ARG A 2 -47.34 -6.20 42.28
CA ARG A 2 -46.00 -5.56 42.38
C ARG A 2 -45.24 -5.36 41.04
N ALA A 3 -45.18 -4.19 40.39
CA ALA A 3 -44.97 -2.81 40.87
C ALA A 3 -43.65 -2.63 41.63
N ASP A 4 -42.73 -1.82 41.07
CA ASP A 4 -42.59 -0.43 41.52
C ASP A 4 -41.88 0.49 40.49
N ARG A 5 -42.34 1.76 40.45
CA ARG A 5 -41.59 2.93 39.96
C ARG A 5 -40.82 3.53 41.15
N VAL A 6 -39.95 4.53 41.00
CA VAL A 6 -40.34 5.95 41.20
C VAL A 6 -39.18 6.89 40.86
N THR A 7 -39.57 8.11 40.47
CA THR A 7 -38.79 9.25 39.98
C THR A 7 -38.05 10.02 41.09
N VAL A 8 -37.03 10.80 40.68
CA VAL A 8 -36.48 11.97 41.42
C VAL A 8 -37.61 12.99 41.74
N PRO A 9 -37.54 13.76 42.84
CA PRO A 9 -36.84 15.06 42.78
C PRO A 9 -36.09 15.44 44.10
N GLY A 10 -35.23 16.45 44.05
CA GLY A 10 -34.77 17.17 45.26
C GLY A 10 -35.38 18.56 45.34
N PHE A 11 -35.15 19.32 46.43
CA PHE A 11 -35.04 20.80 46.45
C PHE A 11 -34.77 21.39 47.86
N THR A 12 -33.81 22.34 47.97
CA THR A 12 -33.80 23.53 48.88
C THR A 12 -33.64 23.39 50.42
N ARG A 13 -33.27 24.43 51.23
CA ARG A 13 -33.13 25.92 51.04
C ARG A 13 -32.26 26.60 52.14
N LEU A 14 -31.65 27.76 51.80
CA LEU A 14 -31.36 28.99 52.62
C LEU A 14 -30.47 28.87 53.88
N THR A 15 -29.83 29.92 54.43
CA THR A 15 -30.06 31.40 54.51
C THR A 15 -28.74 32.24 54.41
N GLU A 16 -28.64 33.58 54.37
CA GLU A 16 -29.42 34.71 53.80
C GLU A 16 -28.59 36.04 53.73
N CYS A 17 -29.17 37.09 53.11
CA CYS A 17 -28.97 38.55 53.31
C CYS A 17 -27.57 39.21 53.48
N SER A 18 -27.25 40.21 52.63
CA SER A 18 -27.69 41.61 52.84
C SER A 18 -27.33 42.56 51.66
N THR A 19 -27.96 43.74 51.61
CA THR A 19 -27.95 44.74 50.52
C THR A 19 -27.03 45.94 50.76
N ALA A 20 -26.53 46.58 49.68
CA ALA A 20 -26.41 48.05 49.56
C ALA A 20 -26.01 48.51 48.13
N VAL A 21 -26.51 49.69 47.71
CA VAL A 21 -26.07 50.48 46.54
C VAL A 21 -26.00 51.95 47.00
N PRO A 22 -24.99 52.73 46.58
CA PRO A 22 -25.32 54.02 45.95
C PRO A 22 -24.39 54.44 44.79
N LEU A 23 -24.85 55.47 44.06
CA LEU A 23 -24.19 56.17 42.94
C LEU A 23 -23.56 57.51 43.39
N MET A 24 -22.78 58.13 42.48
CA MET A 24 -22.17 59.48 42.54
C MET A 24 -20.97 59.62 43.52
N SER A 25 -19.91 60.39 43.22
CA SER A 25 -19.86 61.65 42.48
C SER A 25 -18.45 61.97 41.92
N GLU A 26 -18.35 62.96 41.04
CA GLU A 26 -17.11 63.45 40.43
C GLU A 26 -16.19 64.21 41.41
N ARG A 27 -14.86 64.11 41.19
CA ARG A 27 -13.86 65.15 41.53
C ARG A 27 -12.48 64.87 40.89
N LEU A 28 -12.06 65.72 39.96
CA LEU A 28 -10.65 66.13 39.74
C LEU A 28 -10.32 67.31 40.70
N PRO A 29 -9.08 67.84 40.80
CA PRO A 29 -7.77 67.42 40.24
C PRO A 29 -6.80 66.98 41.40
N ASP A 30 -5.50 66.67 41.25
CA ASP A 30 -4.35 67.49 40.83
C ASP A 30 -3.08 66.61 40.58
N PRO A 31 -1.94 67.14 40.07
CA PRO A 31 -0.95 66.33 39.34
C PRO A 31 0.28 65.86 40.14
N MET A 32 1.08 64.99 39.49
CA MET A 32 2.44 64.55 39.87
C MET A 32 2.59 63.63 41.09
N ALA A 33 2.04 62.41 40.99
CA ALA A 33 2.63 61.23 41.64
C ALA A 33 3.44 60.42 40.60
N PRO A 34 4.64 59.89 40.94
CA PRO A 34 5.38 59.02 40.03
C PRO A 34 4.57 57.74 39.78
N LEU A 35 4.50 57.33 38.50
CA LEU A 35 3.75 56.13 38.10
C LEU A 35 4.22 54.92 38.92
N PRO A 36 3.29 54.13 39.52
CA PRO A 36 3.68 52.92 40.21
C PRO A 36 4.41 52.00 39.23
N HIS A 37 5.58 51.51 39.63
CA HIS A 37 6.29 50.50 38.86
C HIS A 37 5.33 49.35 38.55
N ARG A 38 5.09 49.09 37.26
CA ARG A 38 4.47 47.83 36.85
C ARG A 38 5.24 46.71 37.53
N PRO A 39 4.58 45.77 38.24
CA PRO A 39 5.28 44.58 38.70
C PRO A 39 5.91 43.93 37.48
N GLU A 40 7.23 43.73 37.53
CA GLU A 40 7.97 43.06 36.48
C GLU A 40 7.33 41.69 36.27
N ALA A 41 6.83 41.45 35.05
CA ALA A 41 6.01 40.27 34.78
C ALA A 41 6.83 39.02 35.13
N ALA A 42 6.31 38.21 36.05
CA ALA A 42 7.00 37.03 36.53
C ALA A 42 7.44 36.17 35.32
N PRO A 43 8.69 35.65 35.31
CA PRO A 43 9.20 34.92 34.16
C PRO A 43 8.25 33.75 33.86
N PRO A 44 7.81 33.57 32.59
CA PRO A 44 6.77 32.62 32.27
C PRO A 44 7.20 31.22 32.71
N ALA A 45 6.29 30.51 33.38
CA ALA A 45 6.53 29.16 33.87
C ALA A 45 7.04 28.26 32.73
N ARG A 46 7.88 27.29 33.07
CA ARG A 46 8.59 26.46 32.08
C ARG A 46 8.37 24.98 32.37
N ILE A 47 8.17 24.21 31.29
CA ILE A 47 8.07 22.74 31.36
C ILE A 47 9.28 22.14 30.66
N GLY A 48 9.86 21.10 31.26
CA GLY A 48 10.96 20.33 30.68
C GLY A 48 10.58 19.71 29.34
N LEU A 49 11.52 19.79 28.38
CA LEU A 49 11.34 19.43 26.98
C LEU A 49 10.66 18.07 26.77
N ASP A 50 11.16 17.02 27.42
CA ASP A 50 10.71 15.64 27.22
C ASP A 50 9.20 15.45 27.51
N ARG A 51 8.68 16.16 28.53
CA ARG A 51 7.26 16.11 28.90
C ARG A 51 6.38 16.91 27.92
N ALA A 52 6.93 17.93 27.28
CA ALA A 52 6.26 18.66 26.21
C ALA A 52 6.28 17.87 24.88
N GLU A 53 7.39 17.20 24.57
CA GLU A 53 7.55 16.40 23.35
C GLU A 53 6.61 15.19 23.34
N ALA A 54 6.47 14.44 24.44
CA ALA A 54 5.56 13.29 24.52
C ALA A 54 4.12 13.65 24.11
N VAL A 55 3.54 14.69 24.71
CA VAL A 55 2.18 15.15 24.40
C VAL A 55 2.06 15.67 22.96
N VAL A 56 3.10 16.30 22.44
CA VAL A 56 3.11 16.84 21.07
C VAL A 56 3.28 15.74 20.02
N VAL A 57 3.97 14.64 20.33
CA VAL A 57 4.04 13.44 19.49
C VAL A 57 2.67 12.74 19.45
N GLU A 58 2.01 12.56 20.59
CA GLU A 58 0.64 12.02 20.67
C GLU A 58 -0.36 12.86 19.87
N ARG A 59 -0.23 14.19 19.88
CA ARG A 59 -1.11 15.11 19.16
C ARG A 59 -0.58 15.56 17.78
N TYR A 60 0.48 14.92 17.25
CA TYR A 60 1.11 15.31 15.98
C TYR A 60 0.12 15.37 14.82
N ALA A 61 -0.74 14.35 14.68
CA ALA A 61 -1.74 14.30 13.59
C ALA A 61 -2.74 15.47 13.65
N ARG A 62 -3.13 15.92 14.86
CA ARG A 62 -4.04 17.06 15.04
C ARG A 62 -3.38 18.38 14.59
N LEU A 63 -2.10 18.58 14.93
CA LEU A 63 -1.31 19.73 14.45
C LEU A 63 -1.14 19.76 12.92
N VAL A 64 -0.91 18.60 12.28
CA VAL A 64 -0.77 18.55 10.82
C VAL A 64 -2.11 18.82 10.13
N ARG A 65 -3.24 18.34 10.68
CA ARG A 65 -4.60 18.68 10.20
C ARG A 65 -4.87 20.18 10.29
N LEU A 66 -4.58 20.82 11.43
CA LEU A 66 -4.68 22.26 11.61
C LEU A 66 -3.87 23.02 10.53
N ALA A 67 -2.60 22.64 10.34
CA ALA A 67 -1.77 23.24 9.30
C ALA A 67 -2.33 23.02 7.89
N HIS A 68 -2.86 21.84 7.58
CA HIS A 68 -3.41 21.51 6.26
C HIS A 68 -4.61 22.37 5.87
N LEU A 69 -5.53 22.63 6.81
CA LEU A 69 -6.73 23.46 6.58
C LEU A 69 -6.40 24.95 6.43
N VAL A 70 -5.42 25.45 7.19
CA VAL A 70 -5.01 26.86 7.13
C VAL A 70 -4.21 27.16 5.85
N LEU A 71 -3.39 26.22 5.36
CA LEU A 71 -2.54 26.43 4.18
C LEU A 71 -3.34 26.77 2.89
N PRO A 72 -2.85 27.71 2.05
CA PRO A 72 -3.60 28.21 0.90
C PRO A 72 -4.08 27.10 -0.06
N PRO A 73 -5.36 27.09 -0.47
CA PRO A 73 -5.91 26.08 -1.39
C PRO A 73 -5.20 26.07 -2.75
N ALA A 74 -4.72 27.23 -3.20
CA ALA A 74 -3.96 27.40 -4.44
C ALA A 74 -2.64 26.61 -4.51
N LEU A 75 -2.14 26.07 -3.39
CA LEU A 75 -1.01 25.14 -3.37
C LEU A 75 -1.36 23.77 -4.00
N GLY A 76 -2.65 23.41 -4.05
CA GLY A 76 -3.13 22.09 -4.44
C GLY A 76 -2.94 21.03 -3.34
N ARG A 77 -3.83 20.03 -3.31
CA ARG A 77 -3.92 19.01 -2.23
C ARG A 77 -2.57 18.38 -1.87
N HIS A 78 -1.80 17.92 -2.85
CA HIS A 78 -0.48 17.30 -2.65
C HIS A 78 0.53 18.21 -1.94
N ARG A 79 0.62 19.49 -2.31
CA ARG A 79 1.61 20.40 -1.74
C ARG A 79 1.16 20.93 -0.38
N ARG A 80 -0.15 21.08 -0.14
CA ARG A 80 -0.71 21.34 1.21
C ARG A 80 -0.32 20.22 2.19
N ILE A 81 -0.39 18.94 1.79
CA ILE A 81 0.04 17.79 2.63
C ILE A 81 1.51 17.94 3.04
N LEU A 82 2.43 18.06 2.07
CA LEU A 82 3.87 18.15 2.35
C LEU A 82 4.21 19.36 3.21
N LEU A 83 3.65 20.53 2.88
CA LEU A 83 3.91 21.76 3.65
C LEU A 83 3.30 21.71 5.06
N ALA A 84 2.19 21.01 5.29
CA ALA A 84 1.63 20.83 6.63
C ALA A 84 2.62 20.07 7.54
N HIS A 85 3.14 18.93 7.08
CA HIS A 85 4.17 18.19 7.82
C HIS A 85 5.42 19.03 8.07
N GLY A 86 5.91 19.74 7.04
CA GLY A 86 7.08 20.61 7.16
C GLY A 86 6.86 21.85 8.03
N VAL A 87 5.61 22.31 8.21
CA VAL A 87 5.27 23.38 9.16
C VAL A 87 5.33 22.84 10.59
N VAL A 88 4.68 21.70 10.86
CA VAL A 88 4.67 21.11 12.21
C VAL A 88 6.07 20.69 12.64
N GLN A 89 6.85 20.01 11.79
CA GLN A 89 8.22 19.58 12.10
C GLN A 89 9.14 20.75 12.49
N ARG A 90 8.98 21.95 11.91
CA ARG A 90 9.76 23.16 12.28
C ARG A 90 9.17 23.94 13.47
N ALA A 91 7.98 23.57 13.92
CA ALA A 91 7.35 24.09 15.13
C ALA A 91 7.67 23.25 16.38
N LEU A 92 8.05 21.98 16.20
CA LEU A 92 8.57 21.14 17.28
C LEU A 92 9.83 21.78 17.90
N PRO A 93 9.98 21.77 19.23
CA PRO A 93 11.25 22.07 19.87
C PRO A 93 12.30 20.99 19.52
N GLY A 94 13.58 21.23 19.86
CA GLY A 94 14.69 20.32 19.55
C GLY A 94 15.42 20.58 18.22
N LEU A 95 14.73 21.04 17.16
CA LEU A 95 15.38 21.27 15.84
C LEU A 95 16.07 22.63 15.66
N THR A 96 15.76 23.63 16.49
CA THR A 96 16.31 25.01 16.34
C THR A 96 16.63 25.75 17.65
N THR A 97 16.27 25.18 18.81
CA THR A 97 16.32 25.88 20.10
C THR A 97 16.98 25.00 21.15
N GLY A 98 18.30 25.15 21.31
CA GLY A 98 19.12 24.40 22.28
C GLY A 98 18.93 24.84 23.73
N ARG A 99 17.68 24.98 24.19
CA ARG A 99 17.28 25.22 25.58
C ARG A 99 16.12 24.29 25.89
N GLY A 100 16.30 23.40 26.86
CA GLY A 100 15.41 22.26 27.16
C GLY A 100 14.10 22.62 27.87
N GLU A 101 13.54 23.78 27.60
CA GLU A 101 12.42 24.37 28.33
C GLU A 101 11.43 25.03 27.38
N VAL A 102 10.14 24.71 27.53
CA VAL A 102 9.04 25.31 26.75
C VAL A 102 8.28 26.33 27.60
N PRO A 103 8.03 27.57 27.12
CA PRO A 103 7.22 28.56 27.84
C PRO A 103 5.76 28.10 27.99
N VAL A 104 5.20 28.27 29.19
CA VAL A 104 3.79 28.04 29.49
C VAL A 104 2.97 29.27 29.12
N PRO A 105 1.96 29.15 28.24
CA PRO A 105 0.93 30.18 28.09
C PRO A 105 0.02 30.19 29.33
N GLU A 106 -0.28 31.35 29.89
CA GLU A 106 -1.23 31.48 31.00
C GLU A 106 -2.68 31.24 30.54
N GLY A 107 -3.49 30.61 31.39
CA GLY A 107 -4.95 30.53 31.24
C GLY A 107 -5.53 29.39 30.37
N GLY A 108 -4.73 28.43 29.90
CA GLY A 108 -5.21 27.30 29.08
C GLY A 108 -5.43 25.99 29.86
N THR A 109 -6.44 25.20 29.47
CA THR A 109 -6.66 23.81 29.92
C THR A 109 -5.81 22.77 29.17
N ASP A 110 -5.19 23.16 28.06
CA ASP A 110 -4.27 22.31 27.29
C ASP A 110 -2.92 22.13 28.00
N PRO A 111 -2.26 20.95 27.88
CA PRO A 111 -0.88 20.80 28.30
C PRO A 111 0.02 21.84 27.63
N ALA A 112 0.71 22.66 28.42
CA ALA A 112 1.21 23.94 27.93
C ALA A 112 2.19 23.85 26.73
N GLY A 113 2.97 22.77 26.64
CA GLY A 113 3.82 22.50 25.47
C GLY A 113 3.04 22.34 24.17
N TYR A 114 1.84 21.74 24.21
CA TYR A 114 0.94 21.62 23.07
C TYR A 114 0.39 22.98 22.63
N ALA A 115 -0.06 23.81 23.58
CA ALA A 115 -0.58 25.14 23.30
C ALA A 115 0.47 26.05 22.63
N TRP A 116 1.73 26.00 23.10
CA TRP A 116 2.85 26.73 22.49
C TRP A 116 3.15 26.26 21.05
N VAL A 117 3.25 24.95 20.82
CA VAL A 117 3.47 24.41 19.47
C VAL A 117 2.30 24.75 18.54
N ARG A 118 1.04 24.68 19.02
CA ARG A 118 -0.16 25.07 18.26
C ARG A 118 -0.09 26.52 17.78
N GLY A 119 0.25 27.47 18.65
CA GLY A 119 0.42 28.88 18.28
C GLY A 119 1.52 29.11 17.23
N ARG A 120 2.64 28.38 17.35
CA ARG A 120 3.75 28.41 16.39
C ARG A 120 3.37 27.80 15.03
N VAL A 121 2.64 26.67 15.01
CA VAL A 121 2.08 26.04 13.80
C VAL A 121 1.10 26.98 13.10
N LEU A 122 0.17 27.58 13.85
CA LEU A 122 -0.84 28.50 13.33
C LEU A 122 -0.20 29.72 12.65
N SER A 123 0.73 30.38 13.34
CA SER A 123 1.47 31.53 12.83
C SER A 123 2.30 31.18 11.58
N ALA A 124 2.94 30.01 11.58
CA ALA A 124 3.70 29.52 10.43
C ALA A 124 2.80 29.20 9.23
N ALA A 125 1.62 28.60 9.43
CA ALA A 125 0.66 28.31 8.36
C ALA A 125 0.07 29.60 7.77
N LEU A 126 -0.42 30.53 8.61
CA LEU A 126 -0.92 31.85 8.19
C LEU A 126 0.13 32.65 7.40
N SER A 127 1.42 32.47 7.70
CA SER A 127 2.50 33.14 6.97
C SER A 127 2.57 32.79 5.47
N PHE A 128 1.99 31.67 5.04
CA PHE A 128 1.94 31.28 3.62
C PHE A 128 0.99 32.12 2.78
N GLU A 129 0.09 32.92 3.38
CA GLU A 129 -0.73 33.90 2.65
C GLU A 129 -0.25 35.36 2.79
N ARG A 130 0.71 35.64 3.68
CA ARG A 130 1.26 36.99 3.84
C ARG A 130 1.97 37.44 2.55
N ARG A 131 1.53 38.58 2.02
CA ARG A 131 2.09 39.25 0.83
C ARG A 131 2.78 40.55 1.25
N PRO A 132 4.03 40.82 0.82
CA PRO A 132 4.61 42.15 0.89
C PRO A 132 3.73 43.19 0.19
N ARG A 133 3.74 44.46 0.64
CA ARG A 133 2.87 45.54 0.11
C ARG A 133 2.95 45.73 -1.41
N LEU A 134 4.12 45.46 -2.01
CA LEU A 134 4.38 45.60 -3.45
C LEU A 134 4.28 44.28 -4.24
N TRP A 135 3.82 43.18 -3.63
CA TRP A 135 3.78 41.88 -4.28
C TRP A 135 2.57 41.74 -5.23
N PRO A 136 2.76 41.40 -6.52
CA PRO A 136 1.65 41.33 -7.48
C PRO A 136 0.52 40.39 -7.02
N ARG A 137 -0.72 40.90 -6.98
CA ARG A 137 -1.90 40.12 -6.56
C ARG A 137 -2.11 38.84 -7.39
N ARG A 138 -1.73 38.88 -8.68
CA ARG A 138 -1.82 37.74 -9.62
C ARG A 138 -0.82 36.60 -9.35
N LEU A 139 0.27 36.85 -8.61
CA LEU A 139 1.24 35.80 -8.25
C LEU A 139 0.86 35.13 -6.92
N PRO A 140 1.17 33.83 -6.72
CA PRO A 140 1.10 33.21 -5.41
C PRO A 140 1.99 33.93 -4.38
N PRO A 141 1.69 33.86 -3.06
CA PRO A 141 2.52 34.48 -2.03
C PRO A 141 3.99 33.99 -2.06
N PRO A 142 4.99 34.80 -1.65
CA PRO A 142 6.41 34.43 -1.81
C PRO A 142 6.80 33.11 -1.13
N ARG A 143 6.24 32.82 0.06
CA ARG A 143 6.49 31.56 0.78
C ARG A 143 5.88 30.34 0.06
N ALA A 144 4.81 30.54 -0.71
CA ALA A 144 4.22 29.52 -1.58
C ALA A 144 5.00 29.30 -2.89
N LEU A 145 6.03 30.09 -3.20
CA LEU A 145 6.91 29.85 -4.35
C LEU A 145 8.20 29.12 -3.99
N ARG A 146 8.69 29.25 -2.75
CA ARG A 146 9.90 28.55 -2.30
C ARG A 146 9.68 27.03 -2.24
N PRO A 147 10.66 26.20 -2.64
CA PRO A 147 10.63 24.77 -2.36
C PRO A 147 10.75 24.56 -0.84
N GLY A 148 9.80 23.83 -0.26
CA GLY A 148 9.81 23.49 1.16
C GLY A 148 10.05 22.01 1.35
N LEU A 149 10.87 21.65 2.34
CA LEU A 149 10.96 20.28 2.83
C LEU A 149 9.68 19.91 3.63
N PRO A 150 9.25 18.64 3.64
CA PRO A 150 9.77 17.52 2.87
C PRO A 150 9.45 17.62 1.36
N VAL A 151 10.44 17.31 0.50
CA VAL A 151 10.26 17.20 -0.94
C VAL A 151 10.23 15.73 -1.33
N VAL A 152 9.22 15.30 -2.09
CA VAL A 152 9.12 13.92 -2.58
C VAL A 152 9.15 13.92 -4.10
N TRP A 153 10.12 13.22 -4.67
CA TRP A 153 10.30 13.08 -6.11
C TRP A 153 9.55 11.86 -6.64
N GLY A 154 8.89 12.02 -7.79
CA GLY A 154 8.22 10.92 -8.52
C GLY A 154 6.88 10.46 -7.95
N LEU A 155 6.47 10.93 -6.76
CA LEU A 155 5.18 10.58 -6.15
C LEU A 155 4.33 11.84 -5.87
N ARG A 156 3.00 11.71 -6.09
CA ARG A 156 1.98 12.61 -5.57
C ARG A 156 1.21 11.92 -4.46
N PHE A 157 1.00 12.64 -3.37
CA PHE A 157 0.09 12.23 -2.30
C PHE A 157 -1.29 12.82 -2.56
N LEU A 158 -2.30 11.98 -2.48
CA LEU A 158 -3.71 12.39 -2.47
C LEU A 158 -4.33 11.97 -1.13
N PRO A 159 -5.22 12.78 -0.54
CA PRO A 159 -6.02 12.33 0.59
C PRO A 159 -6.91 11.14 0.20
N ARG A 160 -7.48 10.47 1.19
CA ARG A 160 -8.56 9.49 0.97
C ARG A 160 -9.74 10.22 0.31
N ALA A 161 -10.42 9.57 -0.63
CA ALA A 161 -11.58 10.15 -1.29
C ALA A 161 -12.81 9.99 -0.38
N GLY A 162 -13.37 11.11 0.06
CA GLY A 162 -14.65 11.21 0.76
C GLY A 162 -15.82 11.48 -0.19
N GLY A 163 -17.00 11.69 0.42
CA GLY A 163 -18.26 11.93 -0.28
C GLY A 163 -18.46 13.37 -0.77
N THR A 164 -19.68 13.67 -1.19
CA THR A 164 -20.11 15.00 -1.65
C THR A 164 -19.93 16.09 -0.59
N GLU A 165 -20.08 15.76 0.69
CA GLU A 165 -19.90 16.68 1.83
C GLU A 165 -18.43 17.13 1.99
N GLU A 166 -17.44 16.25 1.75
CA GLU A 166 -16.01 16.62 1.74
C GLU A 166 -15.74 17.69 0.68
N LEU A 167 -16.30 17.49 -0.52
CA LEU A 167 -16.16 18.41 -1.64
C LEU A 167 -16.89 19.73 -1.41
N ALA A 168 -18.03 19.72 -0.72
CA ALA A 168 -18.72 20.94 -0.30
C ALA A 168 -17.87 21.75 0.69
N LEU A 169 -17.27 21.08 1.69
CA LEU A 169 -16.44 21.71 2.70
C LEU A 169 -15.10 22.23 2.15
N ASP A 170 -14.35 21.47 1.34
CA ASP A 170 -13.09 21.93 0.71
C ASP A 170 -13.34 23.12 -0.24
N ARG A 171 -14.50 23.18 -0.92
CA ARG A 171 -14.92 24.37 -1.70
C ARG A 171 -15.27 25.55 -0.80
N ALA A 172 -16.06 25.35 0.25
CA ALA A 172 -16.49 26.42 1.15
C ALA A 172 -15.29 27.04 1.89
N LEU A 173 -14.32 26.21 2.31
CA LEU A 173 -13.06 26.65 2.90
C LEU A 173 -12.15 27.34 1.86
N ALA A 174 -12.10 26.85 0.61
CA ALA A 174 -11.31 27.49 -0.44
C ALA A 174 -11.80 28.90 -0.81
N GLY A 175 -13.06 29.24 -0.50
CA GLY A 175 -13.66 30.56 -0.74
C GLY A 175 -13.48 31.59 0.38
N VAL A 176 -12.93 31.22 1.54
CA VAL A 176 -12.76 32.13 2.70
C VAL A 176 -11.29 32.43 3.02
N SER A 177 -11.06 33.53 3.74
CA SER A 177 -9.74 34.02 4.15
C SER A 177 -8.94 33.00 4.98
N ALA A 178 -7.59 33.10 4.96
CA ALA A 178 -6.76 32.26 5.83
C ALA A 178 -7.06 32.41 7.34
N PRO A 179 -7.30 33.62 7.88
CA PRO A 179 -7.81 33.79 9.24
C PRO A 179 -9.13 33.05 9.49
N ALA A 180 -10.09 33.08 8.56
CA ALA A 180 -11.36 32.35 8.72
C ALA A 180 -11.18 30.83 8.65
N ARG A 181 -10.31 30.31 7.78
CA ARG A 181 -9.95 28.87 7.79
C ARG A 181 -9.27 28.47 9.10
N ALA A 182 -8.46 29.36 9.68
CA ALA A 182 -7.85 29.16 10.99
C ALA A 182 -8.89 29.17 12.12
N ALA A 183 -9.80 30.14 12.14
CA ALA A 183 -10.90 30.19 13.10
C ALA A 183 -11.77 28.93 13.03
N PHE A 184 -12.14 28.51 11.82
CA PHE A 184 -12.90 27.29 11.58
C PHE A 184 -12.14 26.04 12.04
N ALA A 185 -10.85 25.91 11.69
CA ALA A 185 -10.04 24.76 12.07
C ALA A 185 -9.80 24.67 13.58
N LEU A 186 -9.58 25.79 14.29
CA LEU A 186 -9.48 25.80 15.74
C LEU A 186 -10.81 25.40 16.40
N ALA A 187 -11.94 25.94 15.94
CA ALA A 187 -13.25 25.58 16.48
C ALA A 187 -13.66 24.11 16.19
N ALA A 188 -13.23 23.53 15.06
CA ALA A 188 -13.62 22.17 14.65
C ALA A 188 -12.61 21.07 15.00
N LEU A 189 -11.32 21.40 15.16
CA LEU A 189 -10.26 20.43 15.52
C LEU A 189 -9.73 20.59 16.94
N GLU A 190 -9.87 21.77 17.56
CA GLU A 190 -9.40 22.02 18.92
C GLU A 190 -10.56 22.25 19.90
N GLU A 191 -11.80 22.27 19.40
CA GLU A 191 -13.04 22.42 20.18
C GLU A 191 -13.06 23.72 21.05
N LEU A 192 -12.28 24.73 20.62
CA LEU A 192 -12.10 25.99 21.35
C LEU A 192 -13.27 26.95 21.19
N GLY A 193 -13.56 27.69 22.27
CA GLY A 193 -14.56 28.75 22.27
C GLY A 193 -14.14 29.98 21.45
N ALA A 194 -15.10 30.78 21.01
CA ALA A 194 -14.85 31.94 20.16
C ALA A 194 -13.83 32.93 20.75
N ARG A 195 -13.84 33.14 22.08
CA ARG A 195 -12.87 34.01 22.78
C ARG A 195 -11.44 33.49 22.67
N ASP A 196 -11.22 32.20 22.87
CA ASP A 196 -9.89 31.57 22.82
C ASP A 196 -9.36 31.55 21.37
N VAL A 197 -10.25 31.32 20.41
CA VAL A 197 -9.94 31.43 18.98
C VAL A 197 -9.55 32.87 18.61
N ALA A 198 -10.28 33.89 19.07
CA ALA A 198 -9.92 35.29 18.84
C ALA A 198 -8.53 35.62 19.42
N ALA A 199 -8.26 35.20 20.66
CA ALA A 199 -6.98 35.40 21.33
C ALA A 199 -5.81 34.72 20.56
N LEU A 200 -5.98 33.47 20.11
CA LEU A 200 -4.98 32.75 19.33
C LEU A 200 -4.72 33.39 17.95
N LEU A 201 -5.75 33.93 17.30
CA LEU A 201 -5.61 34.63 16.02
C LEU A 201 -4.91 35.99 16.19
N ALA A 202 -5.27 36.76 17.22
CA ALA A 202 -4.57 37.99 17.60
C ALA A 202 -3.08 37.73 17.90
N ALA A 203 -2.78 36.71 18.72
CA ALA A 203 -1.41 36.29 19.01
C ALA A 203 -0.63 35.84 17.76
N ALA A 204 -1.31 35.28 16.76
CA ALA A 204 -0.72 34.94 15.46
C ALA A 204 -0.58 36.15 14.50
N GLY A 205 -0.95 37.36 14.93
CA GLY A 205 -0.87 38.61 14.16
C GLY A 205 -1.96 38.77 13.11
N VAL A 206 -3.18 38.28 13.38
CA VAL A 206 -4.38 38.62 12.62
C VAL A 206 -4.92 39.97 13.12
N ALA A 207 -5.12 40.93 12.22
CA ALA A 207 -5.59 42.27 12.58
C ALA A 207 -7.07 42.30 13.02
N GLU A 208 -7.93 41.49 12.40
CA GLU A 208 -9.38 41.45 12.64
C GLU A 208 -9.84 40.02 13.03
N PRO A 209 -9.62 39.56 14.27
CA PRO A 209 -10.01 38.21 14.71
C PRO A 209 -11.53 37.96 14.65
N ASP A 210 -12.34 38.97 14.98
CA ASP A 210 -13.80 38.83 15.02
C ASP A 210 -14.41 38.71 13.62
N ALA A 211 -13.86 39.43 12.64
CA ALA A 211 -14.24 39.26 11.23
C ALA A 211 -13.91 37.85 10.72
N ALA A 212 -12.78 37.28 11.14
CA ALA A 212 -12.40 35.90 10.81
C ALA A 212 -13.35 34.86 11.44
N LEU A 213 -13.81 35.10 12.68
CA LEU A 213 -14.82 34.28 13.36
C LEU A 213 -16.18 34.35 12.66
N ALA A 214 -16.63 35.53 12.26
CA ALA A 214 -17.88 35.72 11.51
C ALA A 214 -17.85 35.01 10.15
N GLU A 215 -16.75 35.16 9.40
CA GLU A 215 -16.56 34.50 8.10
C GLU A 215 -16.52 32.95 8.25
N ALA A 216 -15.91 32.44 9.33
CA ALA A 216 -15.88 31.02 9.66
C ALA A 216 -17.24 30.46 10.09
N ALA A 217 -18.04 31.22 10.85
CA ALA A 217 -19.42 30.87 11.16
C ALA A 217 -20.27 30.75 9.87
N GLY A 218 -20.04 31.65 8.91
CA GLY A 218 -20.64 31.59 7.58
C GLY A 218 -20.28 30.33 6.78
N VAL A 219 -19.09 29.74 6.98
CA VAL A 219 -18.76 28.41 6.41
C VAL A 219 -19.71 27.35 6.99
N ARG A 220 -19.75 27.24 8.32
CA ARG A 220 -20.56 26.22 9.02
C ARG A 220 -22.04 26.30 8.64
N ALA A 221 -22.60 27.51 8.55
CA ALA A 221 -23.98 27.74 8.12
C ALA A 221 -24.28 27.24 6.69
N ARG A 222 -23.31 27.31 5.76
CA ARG A 222 -23.48 26.85 4.37
C ARG A 222 -23.28 25.33 4.20
N THR A 223 -22.61 24.66 5.13
CA THR A 223 -22.21 23.25 5.00
C THR A 223 -22.89 22.31 6.01
N GLY A 224 -23.75 22.83 6.89
CA GLY A 224 -24.49 22.05 7.88
C GLY A 224 -23.65 21.54 9.06
N GLU A 225 -24.29 20.82 9.98
CA GLU A 225 -23.67 20.34 11.23
C GLU A 225 -22.49 19.38 10.98
N SER A 226 -22.56 18.54 9.93
CA SER A 226 -21.47 17.64 9.51
C SER A 226 -20.13 18.37 9.37
N ALA A 227 -20.13 19.66 9.04
CA ALA A 227 -18.93 20.47 8.90
C ALA A 227 -18.10 20.63 10.19
N GLY A 228 -18.70 20.43 11.37
CA GLY A 228 -17.95 20.36 12.62
C GLY A 228 -17.11 19.08 12.74
N VAL A 229 -17.62 17.95 12.25
CA VAL A 229 -17.04 16.61 12.44
C VAL A 229 -16.12 16.21 11.28
N LEU A 230 -16.45 16.61 10.06
CA LEU A 230 -15.68 16.28 8.84
C LEU A 230 -14.18 16.63 8.92
N PRO A 231 -13.73 17.76 9.49
CA PRO A 231 -12.29 18.05 9.66
C PRO A 231 -11.51 16.99 10.45
N ALA A 232 -12.17 16.32 11.41
CA ALA A 232 -11.58 15.26 12.22
C ALA A 232 -11.62 13.87 11.55
N SER A 233 -12.38 13.69 10.47
CA SER A 233 -12.52 12.42 9.74
C SER A 233 -11.23 11.95 9.05
N HIS A 234 -11.21 10.72 8.53
CA HIS A 234 -10.03 10.15 7.85
C HIS A 234 -9.77 10.77 6.47
N GLU A 235 -10.79 11.40 5.89
CA GLU A 235 -10.79 12.01 4.56
C GLU A 235 -9.96 13.31 4.55
N PHE A 236 -9.99 14.04 5.68
CA PHE A 236 -9.18 15.24 5.92
C PHE A 236 -7.86 14.97 6.65
N ASP A 237 -7.41 13.72 6.76
CA ASP A 237 -6.17 13.37 7.44
C ASP A 237 -4.94 13.44 6.51
N PRO A 238 -4.05 14.46 6.64
CA PRO A 238 -2.81 14.53 5.86
C PRO A 238 -1.81 13.42 6.22
N CYS A 239 -1.98 12.73 7.37
CA CYS A 239 -1.17 11.57 7.73
C CYS A 239 -1.66 10.27 7.06
N GLN A 240 -2.87 10.22 6.48
CA GLN A 240 -3.44 9.01 5.84
C GLN A 240 -3.61 9.18 4.32
N VAL A 241 -2.47 9.23 3.62
CA VAL A 241 -2.42 9.59 2.19
C VAL A 241 -2.16 8.40 1.27
N ARG A 242 -2.77 8.44 0.08
CA ARG A 242 -2.50 7.51 -1.01
C ARG A 242 -1.36 8.05 -1.87
N ALA A 243 -0.24 7.33 -1.92
CA ALA A 243 0.84 7.62 -2.86
C ALA A 243 0.48 7.11 -4.27
N ARG A 244 0.66 7.96 -5.28
CA ARG A 244 0.57 7.64 -6.71
C ARG A 244 1.80 8.19 -7.43
N PRO A 245 2.24 7.64 -8.57
CA PRO A 245 3.28 8.30 -9.37
C PRO A 245 2.83 9.69 -9.83
N THR A 246 3.75 10.65 -9.90
CA THR A 246 3.53 11.89 -10.67
C THR A 246 3.24 11.55 -12.12
N ASP A 247 2.24 12.18 -12.75
CA ASP A 247 1.86 11.92 -14.15
C ASP A 247 3.09 11.89 -15.10
N LEU A 248 3.45 10.67 -15.50
CA LEU A 248 4.64 10.39 -16.29
C LEU A 248 4.48 10.86 -17.75
N LEU A 249 3.26 10.97 -18.24
CA LEU A 249 2.95 11.43 -19.60
C LEU A 249 3.15 12.95 -19.71
N SER A 250 2.74 13.71 -18.70
CA SER A 250 3.03 15.16 -18.62
C SER A 250 4.53 15.45 -18.67
N ARG A 251 5.36 14.60 -18.06
CA ARG A 251 6.83 14.72 -18.03
C ARG A 251 7.48 14.47 -19.40
N ARG A 252 6.95 13.54 -20.21
CA ARG A 252 7.40 13.32 -21.61
C ARG A 252 7.00 14.50 -22.52
N ARG A 253 5.84 15.12 -22.30
CA ARG A 253 5.40 16.32 -23.06
C ARG A 253 6.20 17.57 -22.68
N GLY A 254 6.40 17.84 -21.38
CA GLY A 254 7.17 18.98 -20.89
C GLY A 254 8.64 18.98 -21.35
N LYS A 255 9.29 17.82 -21.39
CA LYS A 255 10.68 17.70 -21.90
C LYS A 255 10.84 18.01 -23.38
N ARG A 256 9.77 17.93 -24.20
CA ARG A 256 9.82 18.35 -25.61
C ARG A 256 9.77 19.88 -25.77
N LEU A 257 9.18 20.61 -24.81
CA LEU A 257 9.13 22.08 -24.85
C LEU A 257 10.37 22.73 -24.23
N THR A 258 11.00 22.13 -23.21
CA THR A 258 12.26 22.66 -22.65
C THR A 258 13.47 22.45 -23.58
N GLY A 259 13.42 21.49 -24.51
CA GLY A 259 14.47 21.27 -25.52
C GLY A 259 14.49 22.33 -26.63
N VAL A 260 13.34 22.94 -26.95
CA VAL A 260 13.25 24.02 -27.95
C VAL A 260 13.51 25.39 -27.31
N GLY A 261 13.11 25.58 -26.04
CA GLY A 261 13.32 26.84 -25.32
C GLY A 261 14.78 27.21 -25.05
N LEU A 262 15.68 26.25 -24.80
CA LEU A 262 17.10 26.55 -24.54
C LEU A 262 17.88 26.96 -25.79
N ALA A 263 17.45 26.55 -26.99
CA ALA A 263 18.06 27.00 -28.24
C ALA A 263 17.66 28.45 -28.58
N ALA A 264 16.41 28.84 -28.28
CA ALA A 264 15.89 30.18 -28.56
C ALA A 264 16.47 31.28 -27.65
N VAL A 265 16.85 30.93 -26.40
CA VAL A 265 17.47 31.89 -25.46
C VAL A 265 18.95 32.14 -25.79
N ALA A 266 19.66 31.17 -26.38
CA ALA A 266 21.05 31.38 -26.81
C ALA A 266 21.16 32.27 -28.06
N ALA A 267 20.13 32.30 -28.92
CA ALA A 267 20.12 33.04 -30.18
C ALA A 267 19.56 34.48 -30.08
N SER A 268 19.03 34.89 -28.93
CA SER A 268 18.33 36.18 -28.75
C SER A 268 19.13 37.26 -28.00
N CYS A 269 20.41 37.02 -27.71
CA CYS A 269 21.33 38.02 -27.11
C CYS A 269 22.19 38.79 -28.14
N ALA A 270 21.99 38.58 -29.43
CA ALA A 270 22.59 39.38 -30.50
C ALA A 270 21.49 39.88 -31.44
N LEU A 271 21.59 41.14 -31.87
CA LEU A 271 20.62 41.87 -32.72
C LEU A 271 19.31 42.30 -32.03
N ALA A 272 19.46 43.26 -31.12
CA ALA A 272 18.46 44.34 -31.00
C ALA A 272 18.90 45.49 -31.93
N VAL A 273 18.02 45.96 -32.83
CA VAL A 273 17.79 47.36 -33.28
C VAL A 273 16.60 47.34 -34.26
N ALA A 274 15.77 48.39 -34.21
CA ALA A 274 14.68 48.78 -35.15
C ALA A 274 13.35 47.97 -35.18
N SER A 275 12.31 48.62 -34.65
CA SER A 275 10.86 48.49 -34.96
C SER A 275 10.56 48.95 -36.42
N PRO A 276 9.34 48.75 -37.06
CA PRO A 276 8.02 48.73 -36.40
C PRO A 276 6.86 47.88 -37.00
N ALA A 277 5.74 47.92 -36.25
CA ALA A 277 4.32 47.75 -36.64
C ALA A 277 3.78 46.35 -37.09
N PRO A 278 2.55 45.97 -36.65
CA PRO A 278 1.90 44.71 -37.04
C PRO A 278 0.92 44.87 -38.21
N ALA A 279 0.76 43.80 -39.01
CA ALA A 279 -0.32 43.62 -39.99
C ALA A 279 -1.14 42.35 -39.66
N PRO A 280 -2.44 42.29 -40.03
CA PRO A 280 -3.39 41.35 -39.42
C PRO A 280 -3.38 39.93 -40.01
N ALA A 281 -3.80 38.97 -39.19
CA ALA A 281 -4.05 37.59 -39.63
C ALA A 281 -5.42 37.46 -40.34
N PRO A 282 -5.54 36.61 -41.38
CA PRO A 282 -6.79 36.37 -42.07
C PRO A 282 -7.73 35.43 -41.30
N VAL A 283 -9.02 35.75 -41.36
CA VAL A 283 -10.14 34.89 -40.93
C VAL A 283 -10.67 34.14 -42.16
N PRO A 284 -11.05 32.85 -42.03
CA PRO A 284 -12.18 32.32 -42.78
C PRO A 284 -13.35 31.98 -41.86
N ALA A 285 -14.58 32.14 -42.38
CA ALA A 285 -15.80 32.09 -41.62
C ALA A 285 -16.43 30.69 -41.49
N GLY A 286 -17.19 30.53 -40.40
CA GLY A 286 -18.55 30.00 -40.36
C GLY A 286 -19.03 28.97 -41.39
N GLY A 287 -19.47 27.82 -40.85
CA GLY A 287 -20.38 26.88 -41.51
C GLY A 287 -21.06 26.04 -40.44
N GLY A 288 -22.30 26.39 -40.07
CA GLY A 288 -23.03 25.71 -39.00
C GLY A 288 -24.23 24.93 -39.51
N THR A 289 -24.56 23.82 -38.85
CA THR A 289 -25.88 23.19 -38.90
C THR A 289 -26.28 22.77 -37.48
N ARG A 290 -27.40 23.29 -36.98
CA ARG A 290 -28.02 22.81 -35.73
C ARG A 290 -28.53 21.39 -35.95
N GLY A 291 -28.02 20.45 -35.16
CA GLY A 291 -28.62 19.12 -34.97
C GLY A 291 -29.35 19.11 -33.63
N GLU A 292 -30.67 18.97 -33.70
CA GLU A 292 -31.60 18.96 -32.58
C GLU A 292 -31.38 17.75 -31.65
N VAL A 293 -31.30 17.98 -30.33
CA VAL A 293 -31.18 16.90 -29.34
C VAL A 293 -32.47 16.85 -28.52
N ALA A 294 -33.32 15.88 -28.84
CA ALA A 294 -34.52 15.59 -28.07
C ALA A 294 -34.17 15.03 -26.67
N PRO A 295 -34.93 15.39 -25.62
CA PRO A 295 -34.72 14.85 -24.28
C PRO A 295 -35.30 13.44 -24.18
N VAL A 296 -34.44 12.41 -24.10
CA VAL A 296 -34.91 11.06 -23.77
C VAL A 296 -35.26 10.98 -22.29
N ALA A 297 -36.52 10.68 -22.01
CA ALA A 297 -37.07 10.57 -20.67
C ALA A 297 -36.37 9.49 -19.83
N GLY A 298 -36.38 9.68 -18.51
CA GLY A 298 -35.70 8.78 -17.58
C GLY A 298 -36.27 7.36 -17.58
N THR A 299 -35.38 6.38 -17.57
CA THR A 299 -35.69 5.00 -17.21
C THR A 299 -34.86 4.59 -15.99
N ARG A 300 -35.51 3.84 -15.09
CA ARG A 300 -34.94 3.36 -13.81
C ARG A 300 -34.00 2.17 -14.08
N ASP A 301 -33.00 2.02 -13.22
CA ASP A 301 -32.17 0.83 -13.01
C ASP A 301 -31.85 -0.06 -14.23
N GLY A 302 -30.76 0.25 -14.93
CA GLY A 302 -30.19 -0.61 -15.96
C GLY A 302 -28.74 -0.27 -16.30
N ALA A 303 -27.78 -1.05 -15.81
CA ALA A 303 -26.40 -0.95 -16.30
C ALA A 303 -26.34 -1.36 -17.78
N PRO A 304 -25.59 -0.64 -18.64
CA PRO A 304 -25.58 -0.91 -20.08
C PRO A 304 -25.15 -2.35 -20.38
N ALA A 305 -25.83 -2.98 -21.34
CA ALA A 305 -25.64 -4.39 -21.65
C ALA A 305 -24.21 -4.69 -22.12
N LEU A 306 -23.40 -5.27 -21.23
CA LEU A 306 -22.06 -5.78 -21.56
C LEU A 306 -22.17 -6.91 -22.60
N GLY A 307 -21.78 -6.61 -23.84
CA GLY A 307 -21.70 -7.56 -24.96
C GLY A 307 -20.28 -7.65 -25.52
N ALA A 308 -20.03 -8.53 -26.49
CA ALA A 308 -18.67 -8.80 -27.02
C ALA A 308 -17.93 -7.53 -27.53
N ARG A 309 -18.67 -6.53 -28.04
CA ARG A 309 -18.12 -5.24 -28.50
C ARG A 309 -17.65 -4.32 -27.36
N SER A 310 -18.08 -4.52 -26.11
CA SER A 310 -17.58 -3.73 -24.98
C SER A 310 -16.29 -4.29 -24.36
N LEU A 311 -15.82 -5.46 -24.80
CA LEU A 311 -14.56 -6.04 -24.31
C LEU A 311 -13.37 -5.11 -24.56
N THR A 312 -12.63 -4.80 -23.50
CA THR A 312 -11.41 -4.00 -23.60
C THR A 312 -10.32 -4.81 -24.31
N ARG A 313 -9.66 -4.23 -25.30
CA ARG A 313 -8.48 -4.82 -25.98
C ARG A 313 -7.24 -4.01 -25.58
N THR A 314 -6.09 -4.66 -25.49
CA THR A 314 -4.77 -4.03 -25.22
C THR A 314 -4.01 -3.95 -26.53
N ASP A 315 -3.32 -2.84 -26.80
CA ASP A 315 -2.44 -2.74 -27.97
C ASP A 315 -1.26 -3.72 -27.86
N ALA A 316 -0.88 -4.34 -28.96
CA ALA A 316 0.16 -5.38 -28.99
C ALA A 316 1.53 -4.91 -28.46
N GLY A 317 1.84 -3.63 -28.61
CA GLY A 317 3.06 -3.01 -28.09
C GLY A 317 2.96 -2.47 -26.66
N GLN A 318 1.78 -2.41 -26.02
CA GLN A 318 1.61 -1.70 -24.75
C GLN A 318 2.53 -2.23 -23.63
N TRP A 319 2.87 -3.51 -23.66
CA TRP A 319 3.74 -4.13 -22.67
C TRP A 319 5.19 -3.59 -22.69
N THR A 320 5.69 -3.02 -23.80
CA THR A 320 7.04 -2.43 -23.83
C THR A 320 7.12 -1.05 -23.18
N ASP A 321 5.98 -0.36 -23.06
CA ASP A 321 5.90 1.06 -22.64
C ASP A 321 5.09 1.26 -21.34
N THR A 322 4.88 0.19 -20.58
CA THR A 322 4.12 0.18 -19.31
C THR A 322 5.00 -0.17 -18.11
N SER A 323 4.71 0.44 -16.95
CA SER A 323 5.26 0.00 -15.66
C SER A 323 4.37 -1.04 -14.96
N ARG A 324 3.25 -1.44 -15.58
CA ARG A 324 2.36 -2.51 -15.11
C ARG A 324 2.52 -3.72 -16.00
N MET A 325 3.46 -4.58 -15.61
CA MET A 325 3.71 -5.89 -16.22
C MET A 325 2.76 -6.92 -15.60
N ASP A 326 1.48 -6.79 -15.90
CA ASP A 326 0.41 -7.66 -15.40
C ASP A 326 -0.59 -7.98 -16.54
N PHE A 327 -1.70 -8.66 -16.24
CA PHE A 327 -2.74 -9.00 -17.23
C PHE A 327 -3.37 -7.79 -17.93
N THR A 328 -3.19 -6.57 -17.44
CA THR A 328 -3.63 -5.35 -18.15
C THR A 328 -2.76 -5.01 -19.36
N ALA A 329 -1.54 -5.55 -19.45
CA ALA A 329 -0.61 -5.37 -20.56
C ALA A 329 -0.65 -6.51 -21.60
N TRP A 330 -1.54 -7.49 -21.44
CA TRP A 330 -1.71 -8.59 -22.38
C TRP A 330 -2.61 -8.20 -23.56
N PRO A 331 -2.14 -8.25 -24.82
CA PRO A 331 -2.99 -8.11 -26.00
C PRO A 331 -3.84 -9.37 -26.24
N PRO A 332 -5.03 -9.25 -26.85
CA PRO A 332 -5.83 -10.40 -27.25
C PRO A 332 -5.06 -11.24 -28.27
N ARG A 333 -5.02 -12.57 -28.08
CA ARG A 333 -4.36 -13.53 -28.98
C ARG A 333 -5.25 -14.73 -29.28
N GLY A 334 -4.92 -15.49 -30.33
CA GLY A 334 -5.68 -16.66 -30.78
C GLY A 334 -6.63 -16.36 -31.95
N GLY A 335 -7.08 -17.41 -32.64
CA GLY A 335 -7.84 -17.30 -33.89
C GLY A 335 -9.31 -16.86 -33.76
N ARG A 336 -9.86 -16.77 -32.55
CA ARG A 336 -11.28 -16.43 -32.28
C ARG A 336 -11.47 -15.08 -31.59
N VAL A 337 -10.47 -14.20 -31.61
CA VAL A 337 -10.53 -12.88 -30.95
C VAL A 337 -11.63 -11.94 -31.49
N GLU A 338 -12.18 -12.22 -32.67
CA GLU A 338 -13.33 -11.51 -33.24
C GLU A 338 -14.62 -12.36 -33.34
N ASP A 339 -14.65 -13.56 -32.75
CA ASP A 339 -15.86 -14.38 -32.66
C ASP A 339 -16.84 -13.79 -31.62
N ALA A 340 -17.63 -12.82 -32.05
CA ALA A 340 -18.59 -12.12 -31.20
C ALA A 340 -19.65 -13.05 -30.57
N ARG A 341 -19.91 -14.24 -31.15
CA ARG A 341 -20.87 -15.21 -30.61
C ARG A 341 -20.25 -15.97 -29.43
N LEU A 342 -19.04 -16.50 -29.59
CA LEU A 342 -18.26 -17.14 -28.53
C LEU A 342 -17.96 -16.17 -27.39
N LEU A 343 -17.46 -14.98 -27.70
CA LEU A 343 -17.16 -13.94 -26.71
C LEU A 343 -18.42 -13.50 -25.95
N GLY A 344 -19.57 -13.47 -26.63
CA GLY A 344 -20.87 -13.23 -26.02
C GLY A 344 -21.30 -14.34 -25.04
N ARG A 345 -21.06 -15.62 -25.36
CA ARG A 345 -21.30 -16.75 -24.44
C ARG A 345 -20.39 -16.66 -23.21
N ALA A 346 -19.09 -16.47 -23.40
CA ALA A 346 -18.12 -16.33 -22.31
C ALA A 346 -18.46 -15.18 -21.34
N LEU A 347 -18.90 -14.04 -21.87
CA LEU A 347 -19.39 -12.92 -21.06
C LEU A 347 -20.68 -13.23 -20.28
N ARG A 348 -21.65 -13.91 -20.90
CA ARG A 348 -22.88 -14.33 -20.20
C ARG A 348 -22.56 -15.31 -19.08
N ALA A 349 -21.74 -16.32 -19.36
CA ALA A 349 -21.27 -17.29 -18.37
C ALA A 349 -20.64 -16.60 -17.15
N TRP A 350 -19.77 -15.60 -17.33
CA TRP A 350 -19.17 -14.90 -16.18
C TRP A 350 -20.14 -13.95 -15.46
N ARG A 351 -21.14 -13.39 -16.15
CA ARG A 351 -22.15 -12.52 -15.52
C ARG A 351 -23.17 -13.29 -14.69
N ALA A 352 -23.63 -14.44 -15.18
CA ALA A 352 -24.61 -15.30 -14.52
C ALA A 352 -24.31 -16.78 -14.84
N PRO A 353 -23.39 -17.43 -14.09
CA PRO A 353 -22.97 -18.81 -14.38
C PRO A 353 -24.13 -19.81 -14.36
N GLU A 354 -25.03 -19.67 -13.38
CA GLU A 354 -26.19 -20.55 -13.19
C GLU A 354 -27.15 -20.49 -14.39
N ALA A 355 -27.48 -19.28 -14.86
CA ALA A 355 -28.36 -19.06 -16.02
C ALA A 355 -27.67 -19.32 -17.38
N ALA A 356 -26.39 -19.69 -17.38
CA ALA A 356 -25.61 -20.02 -18.58
C ALA A 356 -25.27 -21.52 -18.66
N GLU A 357 -25.78 -22.34 -17.74
CA GLU A 357 -25.63 -23.81 -17.69
C GLU A 357 -24.16 -24.27 -17.74
N VAL A 358 -23.25 -23.48 -17.14
CA VAL A 358 -21.81 -23.78 -17.15
C VAL A 358 -21.34 -24.52 -15.90
N THR A 359 -20.41 -25.45 -16.08
CA THR A 359 -19.67 -26.05 -14.96
C THR A 359 -18.74 -25.00 -14.34
N LEU A 360 -19.14 -24.45 -13.20
CA LEU A 360 -18.40 -23.41 -12.49
C LEU A 360 -17.30 -23.99 -11.59
N VAL A 361 -16.04 -23.64 -11.89
CA VAL A 361 -14.85 -23.92 -11.07
C VAL A 361 -14.32 -22.60 -10.50
N ARG A 362 -13.85 -22.60 -9.26
CA ARG A 362 -13.28 -21.41 -8.61
C ARG A 362 -12.08 -21.73 -7.74
N SER A 363 -10.99 -20.97 -7.88
CA SER A 363 -9.87 -21.01 -6.93
C SER A 363 -10.35 -20.63 -5.52
N ARG A 364 -9.73 -21.21 -4.48
CA ARG A 364 -10.22 -21.08 -3.09
C ARG A 364 -10.41 -19.62 -2.65
N ALA A 365 -11.64 -19.30 -2.22
CA ALA A 365 -12.07 -17.96 -1.81
C ALA A 365 -11.97 -16.87 -2.91
N THR A 366 -12.15 -17.27 -4.17
CA THR A 366 -12.41 -16.35 -5.29
C THR A 366 -13.90 -16.00 -5.36
N PRO A 367 -14.29 -14.71 -5.32
CA PRO A 367 -15.66 -14.31 -5.58
C PRO A 367 -16.02 -14.50 -7.07
N VAL A 368 -17.18 -15.09 -7.36
CA VAL A 368 -17.71 -15.25 -8.72
C VAL A 368 -18.86 -14.25 -8.96
N LYS A 369 -18.62 -12.98 -8.64
CA LYS A 369 -19.54 -11.88 -9.00
C LYS A 369 -19.35 -11.49 -10.46
N ALA A 370 -20.39 -10.96 -11.12
CA ALA A 370 -20.25 -10.35 -12.44
C ALA A 370 -19.13 -9.27 -12.46
N PRO A 371 -18.39 -9.10 -13.57
CA PRO A 371 -17.45 -7.98 -13.72
C PRO A 371 -18.14 -6.62 -13.55
N ALA A 372 -17.57 -5.74 -12.70
CA ALA A 372 -18.11 -4.40 -12.44
C ALA A 372 -17.84 -3.39 -13.58
N SER A 373 -17.12 -3.80 -14.61
CA SER A 373 -16.77 -3.03 -15.80
C SER A 373 -16.50 -4.01 -16.95
N PRO A 374 -16.51 -3.57 -18.22
CA PRO A 374 -16.25 -4.46 -19.34
C PRO A 374 -14.86 -5.12 -19.21
N PRO A 375 -14.77 -6.46 -19.11
CA PRO A 375 -13.48 -7.11 -18.91
C PRO A 375 -12.59 -7.01 -20.15
N ARG A 376 -11.30 -7.21 -19.95
CA ARG A 376 -10.28 -7.25 -20.99
C ARG A 376 -10.21 -8.63 -21.62
N LEU A 377 -10.18 -8.69 -22.95
CA LEU A 377 -9.91 -9.93 -23.68
C LEU A 377 -8.40 -10.22 -23.67
N LEU A 378 -8.02 -11.38 -23.11
CA LEU A 378 -6.64 -11.87 -23.10
C LEU A 378 -6.38 -12.87 -24.23
N TYR A 379 -7.35 -13.75 -24.50
CA TYR A 379 -7.23 -14.82 -25.50
C TYR A 379 -8.61 -15.30 -25.96
N ALA A 380 -8.71 -15.69 -27.23
CA ALA A 380 -9.79 -16.54 -27.73
C ALA A 380 -9.28 -17.42 -28.88
N GLY A 381 -9.37 -18.74 -28.75
CA GLY A 381 -8.85 -19.68 -29.74
C GLY A 381 -9.08 -21.15 -29.37
N ASP A 382 -8.80 -22.04 -30.31
CA ASP A 382 -9.03 -23.48 -30.15
C ASP A 382 -7.80 -24.16 -29.54
N VAL A 383 -8.01 -24.85 -28.41
CA VAL A 383 -6.96 -25.55 -27.66
C VAL A 383 -7.48 -26.95 -27.34
N THR A 384 -6.76 -27.99 -27.80
CA THR A 384 -7.04 -29.40 -27.48
C THR A 384 -8.51 -29.82 -27.65
N GLY A 385 -9.14 -29.46 -28.77
CA GLY A 385 -10.53 -29.83 -29.07
C GLY A 385 -11.61 -28.96 -28.40
N SER A 386 -11.23 -27.85 -27.74
CA SER A 386 -12.18 -26.91 -27.12
C SER A 386 -11.89 -25.47 -27.53
N ALA A 387 -12.93 -24.66 -27.72
CA ALA A 387 -12.77 -23.21 -27.83
C ALA A 387 -12.58 -22.62 -26.42
N VAL A 388 -11.47 -21.90 -26.23
CA VAL A 388 -11.08 -21.31 -24.93
C VAL A 388 -11.08 -19.79 -25.05
N VAL A 389 -11.71 -19.10 -24.09
CA VAL A 389 -11.68 -17.64 -23.94
C VAL A 389 -11.14 -17.26 -22.57
N LEU A 390 -10.15 -16.36 -22.53
CA LEU A 390 -9.63 -15.77 -21.29
C LEU A 390 -10.00 -14.30 -21.18
N LEU A 391 -10.64 -13.93 -20.08
CA LEU A 391 -11.09 -12.57 -19.77
C LEU A 391 -10.50 -12.10 -18.43
N HIS A 392 -10.22 -10.80 -18.27
CA HIS A 392 -9.70 -10.24 -17.01
C HIS A 392 -10.42 -8.93 -16.62
N ASP A 393 -10.94 -8.85 -15.40
CA ASP A 393 -11.76 -7.70 -14.94
C ASP A 393 -10.99 -6.60 -14.20
N GLY A 394 -9.71 -6.84 -13.89
CA GLY A 394 -8.86 -5.93 -13.11
C GLY A 394 -8.32 -6.54 -11.81
N GLY A 395 -8.95 -7.60 -11.28
CA GLY A 395 -8.47 -8.36 -10.11
C GLY A 395 -8.72 -9.86 -10.18
N ARG A 396 -9.41 -10.34 -11.22
CA ARG A 396 -9.69 -11.75 -11.50
C ARG A 396 -9.49 -12.05 -12.97
N VAL A 397 -9.08 -13.28 -13.25
CA VAL A 397 -9.10 -13.90 -14.57
C VAL A 397 -10.17 -14.98 -14.62
N ALA A 398 -10.88 -15.07 -15.73
CA ALA A 398 -11.87 -16.10 -16.02
C ALA A 398 -11.52 -16.82 -17.32
N ARG A 399 -11.57 -18.15 -17.28
CA ARG A 399 -11.44 -19.05 -18.42
C ARG A 399 -12.78 -19.69 -18.73
N TYR A 400 -13.37 -19.33 -19.87
CA TYR A 400 -14.49 -20.05 -20.45
C TYR A 400 -13.95 -21.10 -21.42
N THR A 401 -14.49 -22.32 -21.39
CA THR A 401 -14.10 -23.43 -22.28
C THR A 401 -15.35 -24.18 -22.74
N GLU A 402 -15.55 -24.30 -24.05
CA GLU A 402 -16.61 -25.13 -24.65
C GLU A 402 -15.98 -26.22 -25.55
N PRO A 403 -16.34 -27.51 -25.42
CA PRO A 403 -15.91 -28.54 -26.35
C PRO A 403 -16.43 -28.26 -27.77
N LEU A 404 -15.59 -28.42 -28.79
CA LEU A 404 -15.97 -28.16 -30.18
C LEU A 404 -16.93 -29.22 -30.75
N ASP A 405 -16.92 -30.41 -30.15
CA ASP A 405 -17.78 -31.56 -30.48
C ASP A 405 -19.11 -31.57 -29.70
N GLY A 406 -19.30 -30.66 -28.74
CA GLY A 406 -20.46 -30.63 -27.85
C GLY A 406 -20.53 -31.79 -26.84
N SER A 407 -19.43 -32.53 -26.64
CA SER A 407 -19.39 -33.73 -25.76
C SER A 407 -19.68 -33.47 -24.28
N ALA A 408 -19.53 -32.24 -23.81
CA ALA A 408 -19.77 -31.84 -22.43
C ALA A 408 -20.28 -30.38 -22.36
N PRO A 409 -21.02 -30.00 -21.30
CA PRO A 409 -21.42 -28.61 -21.10
C PRO A 409 -20.20 -27.68 -20.96
N PRO A 410 -20.31 -26.40 -21.37
CA PRO A 410 -19.20 -25.46 -21.20
C PRO A 410 -18.81 -25.30 -19.73
N SER A 411 -17.55 -24.94 -19.49
CA SER A 411 -17.04 -24.67 -18.15
C SER A 411 -16.56 -23.24 -18.02
N LEU A 412 -16.65 -22.71 -16.79
CA LEU A 412 -16.12 -21.41 -16.40
C LEU A 412 -15.23 -21.59 -15.18
N GLU A 413 -13.94 -21.33 -15.30
CA GLU A 413 -13.01 -21.29 -14.18
C GLU A 413 -12.65 -19.84 -13.84
N VAL A 414 -12.78 -19.43 -12.57
CA VAL A 414 -12.42 -18.07 -12.11
C VAL A 414 -11.37 -18.11 -11.00
N ALA A 415 -10.29 -17.35 -11.19
CA ALA A 415 -9.17 -17.21 -10.25
C ALA A 415 -8.87 -15.74 -9.93
N ARG A 416 -8.34 -15.46 -8.74
CA ARG A 416 -7.86 -14.13 -8.34
C ARG A 416 -6.49 -13.85 -8.95
N THR A 417 -6.27 -12.59 -9.32
CA THR A 417 -5.04 -12.06 -9.92
C THR A 417 -4.66 -10.71 -9.32
N ASP A 418 -5.21 -10.36 -8.14
CA ASP A 418 -4.99 -9.08 -7.48
C ASP A 418 -3.51 -8.79 -7.21
N GLY A 419 -3.00 -7.70 -7.76
CA GLY A 419 -1.60 -7.30 -7.59
C GLY A 419 -0.60 -8.27 -8.25
N ALA A 420 -1.01 -8.97 -9.30
CA ALA A 420 -0.09 -9.73 -10.14
C ALA A 420 1.03 -8.84 -10.72
N ASP A 421 2.14 -9.47 -11.06
CA ASP A 421 3.40 -8.85 -11.48
C ASP A 421 4.08 -9.65 -12.59
N VAL A 422 5.27 -9.23 -13.02
CA VAL A 422 6.00 -9.78 -14.18
C VAL A 422 6.22 -11.30 -14.11
N THR A 423 6.27 -11.89 -12.90
CA THR A 423 6.43 -13.34 -12.71
C THR A 423 5.10 -14.06 -12.50
N THR A 424 4.17 -13.49 -11.72
CA THR A 424 2.88 -14.11 -11.39
C THR A 424 1.80 -13.92 -12.46
N ALA A 425 1.96 -12.95 -13.36
CA ALA A 425 1.17 -12.77 -14.58
C ALA A 425 1.88 -13.31 -15.84
N ALA A 426 2.90 -14.17 -15.70
CA ALA A 426 3.70 -14.66 -16.82
C ALA A 426 3.05 -15.81 -17.60
N ALA A 427 2.13 -16.56 -16.99
CA ALA A 427 1.48 -17.72 -17.58
C ALA A 427 0.07 -17.96 -17.00
N LEU A 428 -0.84 -18.47 -17.83
CA LEU A 428 -2.16 -18.97 -17.45
C LEU A 428 -2.37 -20.36 -18.02
N VAL A 429 -3.01 -21.26 -17.28
CA VAL A 429 -3.40 -22.59 -17.80
C VAL A 429 -4.57 -22.42 -18.78
N VAL A 430 -4.38 -22.77 -20.05
CA VAL A 430 -5.46 -22.79 -21.06
C VAL A 430 -6.14 -24.15 -21.17
N SER A 431 -5.38 -25.24 -21.02
CA SER A 431 -5.89 -26.60 -21.09
C SER A 431 -5.16 -27.55 -20.14
N ARG A 432 -5.89 -28.56 -19.68
CA ARG A 432 -5.43 -29.64 -18.81
C ARG A 432 -6.07 -30.93 -19.27
N THR A 433 -5.26 -31.88 -19.68
CA THR A 433 -5.64 -33.19 -20.20
C THR A 433 -4.71 -34.25 -19.63
N GLU A 434 -4.97 -35.53 -19.88
CA GLU A 434 -4.06 -36.63 -19.55
C GLU A 434 -2.68 -36.45 -20.23
N ASN A 435 -2.68 -35.89 -21.44
CA ASN A 435 -1.49 -35.52 -22.20
C ASN A 435 -0.69 -34.34 -21.59
N GLY A 436 -1.18 -33.75 -20.50
CA GLY A 436 -0.52 -32.68 -19.75
C GLY A 436 -1.23 -31.33 -19.81
N VAL A 437 -0.47 -30.30 -19.46
CA VAL A 437 -0.91 -28.93 -19.18
C VAL A 437 -0.38 -27.98 -20.25
N ARG A 438 -1.24 -27.16 -20.83
CA ARG A 438 -0.84 -26.11 -21.77
C ARG A 438 -1.02 -24.74 -21.14
N PHE A 439 -0.03 -23.88 -21.33
CA PHE A 439 -0.02 -22.52 -20.81
C PHE A 439 -0.14 -21.53 -21.96
N LEU A 440 -0.88 -20.44 -21.74
CA LEU A 440 -0.72 -19.22 -22.52
C LEU A 440 0.31 -18.35 -21.80
N LEU A 441 1.39 -18.01 -22.50
CA LEU A 441 2.48 -17.19 -21.97
C LEU A 441 2.21 -15.69 -22.18
N ALA A 442 2.72 -14.86 -21.27
CA ALA A 442 2.66 -13.41 -21.37
C ALA A 442 3.47 -12.88 -22.56
N PRO A 443 3.08 -11.72 -23.15
CA PRO A 443 3.75 -11.19 -24.35
C PRO A 443 5.21 -10.76 -24.12
N TRP A 444 5.62 -10.60 -22.85
CA TRP A 444 7.00 -10.30 -22.47
C TRP A 444 7.87 -11.54 -22.23
N VAL A 445 7.37 -12.76 -22.40
CA VAL A 445 8.18 -13.98 -22.27
C VAL A 445 8.93 -14.22 -23.58
N SER A 446 10.26 -14.31 -23.50
CA SER A 446 11.17 -14.49 -24.64
C SER A 446 11.61 -15.94 -24.83
N GLU A 447 11.80 -16.67 -23.72
CA GLU A 447 12.14 -18.08 -23.70
C GLU A 447 11.17 -18.84 -22.78
N ALA A 448 10.80 -20.05 -23.19
CA ALA A 448 10.13 -21.03 -22.35
C ALA A 448 10.89 -22.36 -22.37
N GLY A 449 10.87 -23.06 -21.25
CA GLY A 449 11.44 -24.40 -21.10
C GLY A 449 10.81 -25.15 -19.94
N THR A 450 11.06 -26.44 -19.85
CA THR A 450 10.67 -27.27 -18.70
C THR A 450 11.89 -27.90 -18.04
N ARG A 451 11.77 -28.25 -16.74
CA ARG A 451 12.76 -29.03 -15.99
C ARG A 451 12.07 -29.78 -14.86
N ASP A 452 12.68 -30.88 -14.41
CA ASP A 452 12.31 -31.54 -13.16
C ASP A 452 12.97 -30.81 -11.97
N LEU A 453 12.16 -30.25 -11.08
CA LEU A 453 12.59 -29.58 -9.86
C LEU A 453 13.38 -30.53 -8.93
N LEU A 454 13.16 -31.84 -9.03
CA LEU A 454 13.84 -32.88 -8.25
C LEU A 454 15.15 -33.35 -8.89
N ARG A 455 15.58 -32.78 -10.03
CA ARG A 455 16.87 -33.07 -10.69
C ARG A 455 17.65 -31.77 -10.89
N PRO A 456 18.32 -31.24 -9.84
CA PRO A 456 18.86 -29.88 -9.84
C PRO A 456 20.06 -29.66 -10.78
N GLY A 457 20.71 -30.73 -11.22
CA GLY A 457 21.76 -30.71 -12.25
C GLY A 457 21.24 -31.00 -13.67
N GLY A 458 19.95 -31.28 -13.85
CA GLY A 458 19.37 -31.56 -15.16
C GLY A 458 19.30 -30.30 -16.03
N ALA A 459 19.71 -30.41 -17.29
CA ALA A 459 19.48 -29.37 -18.28
C ALA A 459 17.97 -29.17 -18.47
N GLY A 460 17.54 -27.91 -18.64
CA GLY A 460 16.15 -27.61 -18.98
C GLY A 460 15.90 -27.90 -20.47
N GLN A 461 14.80 -28.56 -20.79
CA GLN A 461 14.35 -28.76 -22.17
C GLN A 461 13.69 -27.48 -22.68
N LYS A 462 13.91 -27.11 -23.95
CA LYS A 462 13.22 -25.99 -24.59
C LYS A 462 11.75 -26.38 -24.80
N LEU A 463 10.83 -25.46 -24.50
CA LEU A 463 9.40 -25.65 -24.70
C LEU A 463 8.97 -24.90 -25.95
N ARG A 464 8.29 -25.58 -26.87
CA ARG A 464 7.72 -24.96 -28.07
C ARG A 464 6.50 -24.12 -27.70
N VAL A 465 6.42 -22.95 -28.30
CA VAL A 465 5.33 -21.98 -28.14
C VAL A 465 4.78 -21.68 -29.53
N ALA A 466 3.46 -21.72 -29.70
CA ALA A 466 2.78 -21.33 -30.93
C ALA A 466 2.73 -19.81 -31.10
N GLY A 467 2.39 -19.33 -32.30
CA GLY A 467 2.38 -17.89 -32.61
C GLY A 467 1.40 -17.04 -31.80
N ASP A 468 0.39 -17.67 -31.17
CA ASP A 468 -0.55 -17.03 -30.24
C ASP A 468 -0.07 -17.00 -28.78
N GLY A 469 1.08 -17.62 -28.48
CA GLY A 469 1.67 -17.73 -27.15
C GLY A 469 1.28 -19.01 -26.38
N VAL A 470 0.54 -19.95 -26.98
CA VAL A 470 0.17 -21.22 -26.33
C VAL A 470 1.32 -22.23 -26.41
N THR A 471 1.66 -22.86 -25.29
CA THR A 471 2.71 -23.89 -25.24
C THR A 471 2.24 -25.23 -25.82
N GLU A 472 3.20 -26.09 -26.16
CA GLU A 472 2.95 -27.53 -26.14
C GLU A 472 2.66 -28.04 -24.71
N ALA A 473 2.21 -29.29 -24.60
CA ALA A 473 1.82 -29.85 -23.32
C ALA A 473 3.04 -30.15 -22.45
N VAL A 474 3.01 -29.68 -21.21
CA VAL A 474 3.99 -29.97 -20.16
C VAL A 474 3.38 -31.04 -19.24
N ALA A 475 4.18 -32.02 -18.81
CA ALA A 475 3.74 -32.98 -17.82
C ALA A 475 3.22 -32.26 -16.56
N GLY A 476 2.04 -32.64 -16.07
CA GLY A 476 1.46 -32.06 -14.86
C GLY A 476 2.23 -32.42 -13.58
N PRO A 477 1.86 -31.82 -12.43
CA PRO A 477 2.33 -32.29 -11.13
C PRO A 477 1.94 -33.77 -10.91
N PRO A 478 2.68 -34.51 -10.05
CA PRO A 478 2.31 -35.89 -9.70
C PRO A 478 0.90 -35.96 -9.13
N VAL A 479 0.20 -37.06 -9.41
CA VAL A 479 -1.18 -37.27 -8.93
C VAL A 479 -1.16 -37.47 -7.41
N ALA A 480 -2.11 -36.86 -6.70
CA ALA A 480 -2.22 -37.00 -5.26
C ALA A 480 -2.29 -38.49 -4.84
N GLY A 481 -1.50 -38.87 -3.83
CA GLY A 481 -1.36 -40.26 -3.38
C GLY A 481 -0.30 -41.09 -4.12
N THR A 482 0.26 -40.61 -5.24
CA THR A 482 1.37 -41.28 -5.93
C THR A 482 2.75 -40.86 -5.40
N ALA A 483 3.77 -41.69 -5.64
CA ALA A 483 5.15 -41.38 -5.26
C ALA A 483 5.68 -40.16 -6.04
N CYS A 484 6.21 -39.17 -5.32
CA CYS A 484 6.77 -37.97 -5.91
C CYS A 484 8.22 -38.21 -6.41
N GLU A 485 8.35 -38.78 -7.60
CA GLU A 485 9.64 -39.09 -8.22
C GLU A 485 10.19 -37.97 -9.13
N ARG A 486 9.26 -37.18 -9.69
CA ARG A 486 9.47 -36.03 -10.57
C ARG A 486 8.52 -34.89 -10.17
N TRP A 487 8.96 -33.64 -10.32
CA TRP A 487 8.10 -32.47 -10.22
C TRP A 487 8.41 -31.50 -11.37
N PRO A 488 7.69 -31.59 -12.51
CA PRO A 488 7.88 -30.70 -13.64
C PRO A 488 7.56 -29.24 -13.29
N VAL A 489 8.42 -28.32 -13.70
CA VAL A 489 8.19 -26.86 -13.62
C VAL A 489 8.51 -26.20 -14.94
N VAL A 490 7.86 -25.07 -15.20
CA VAL A 490 8.13 -24.24 -16.38
C VAL A 490 9.15 -23.16 -16.01
N ARG A 491 10.28 -23.13 -16.72
CA ARG A 491 11.23 -22.02 -16.71
C ARG A 491 10.80 -21.01 -17.76
N LEU A 492 10.56 -19.78 -17.34
CA LEU A 492 10.29 -18.65 -18.22
C LEU A 492 11.45 -17.66 -18.14
N ARG A 493 11.74 -16.97 -19.24
CA ARG A 493 12.63 -15.80 -19.26
C ARG A 493 11.87 -14.59 -19.77
N SER A 494 12.06 -13.45 -19.12
CA SER A 494 11.57 -12.17 -19.61
C SER A 494 12.33 -11.72 -20.88
N SER A 495 11.72 -10.86 -21.68
CA SER A 495 12.37 -10.22 -22.81
C SER A 495 13.43 -9.24 -22.32
N SER A 496 14.54 -9.11 -23.05
CA SER A 496 15.56 -8.07 -22.82
C SER A 496 15.03 -6.63 -22.92
N ARG A 497 13.79 -6.43 -23.41
CA ARG A 497 13.07 -5.15 -23.33
C ARG A 497 12.61 -4.81 -21.89
N ILE A 498 12.59 -5.79 -20.99
CA ILE A 498 12.40 -5.59 -19.55
C ILE A 498 13.79 -5.50 -18.91
N ALA A 499 14.05 -4.38 -18.22
CA ALA A 499 15.36 -4.08 -17.63
C ALA A 499 15.86 -5.09 -16.59
N GLU A 500 14.98 -5.97 -16.11
CA GLU A 500 15.28 -7.00 -15.12
C GLU A 500 15.77 -8.33 -15.72
N ASP A 501 15.67 -8.54 -17.05
CA ASP A 501 16.02 -9.75 -17.84
C ASP A 501 16.39 -11.00 -17.02
N HIS A 502 15.38 -11.54 -16.31
CA HIS A 502 15.57 -12.66 -15.40
C HIS A 502 14.80 -13.89 -15.87
N ALA A 503 15.40 -15.05 -15.59
CA ALA A 503 14.77 -16.35 -15.71
C ALA A 503 14.23 -16.79 -14.36
N PHE A 504 12.95 -17.16 -14.34
CA PHE A 504 12.18 -17.55 -13.17
C PHE A 504 11.48 -18.90 -13.39
N LEU A 505 11.03 -19.53 -12.30
CA LEU A 505 10.29 -20.79 -12.35
C LEU A 505 8.85 -20.59 -11.92
N VAL A 506 7.92 -21.17 -12.67
CA VAL A 506 6.51 -21.30 -12.28
C VAL A 506 6.10 -22.76 -12.27
N THR A 507 5.24 -23.13 -11.33
CA THR A 507 4.64 -24.47 -11.24
C THR A 507 3.14 -24.38 -11.38
N ASP A 508 2.57 -25.42 -11.98
CA ASP A 508 1.13 -25.66 -11.91
C ASP A 508 0.78 -26.31 -10.55
N LEU A 509 -0.37 -25.93 -10.00
CA LEU A 509 -0.96 -26.45 -8.76
C LEU A 509 -2.48 -26.68 -8.93
N GLY A 510 -2.91 -27.06 -10.14
CA GLY A 510 -4.30 -27.43 -10.41
C GLY A 510 -5.29 -26.26 -10.48
N GLU A 511 -4.79 -25.03 -10.71
CA GLU A 511 -5.58 -23.81 -10.89
C GLU A 511 -5.28 -23.15 -12.26
N LEU A 512 -6.14 -22.20 -12.64
CA LEU A 512 -5.93 -21.30 -13.79
C LEU A 512 -4.64 -20.45 -13.69
N THR A 513 -4.23 -20.01 -12.49
CA THR A 513 -2.97 -19.27 -12.29
C THR A 513 -1.82 -20.19 -11.87
N THR A 514 -0.63 -19.99 -12.44
CA THR A 514 0.59 -20.68 -11.99
C THR A 514 1.17 -20.05 -10.72
N ALA A 515 1.83 -20.85 -9.88
CA ALA A 515 2.55 -20.35 -8.70
C ALA A 515 4.03 -20.08 -9.01
N HIS A 516 4.51 -18.88 -8.70
CA HIS A 516 5.93 -18.49 -8.82
C HIS A 516 6.79 -19.15 -7.73
N LEU A 517 7.93 -19.74 -8.10
CA LEU A 517 8.88 -20.35 -7.17
C LEU A 517 10.11 -19.46 -6.96
N SER A 518 10.39 -19.13 -5.70
CA SER A 518 11.53 -18.31 -5.29
C SER A 518 12.36 -18.96 -4.17
N TYR A 519 13.56 -18.42 -3.95
CA TYR A 519 14.51 -18.89 -2.95
C TYR A 519 15.18 -17.71 -2.24
N THR A 520 15.16 -17.70 -0.91
CA THR A 520 15.98 -16.80 -0.10
C THR A 520 17.16 -17.58 0.48
N PRO A 521 18.41 -17.32 0.03
CA PRO A 521 19.60 -17.98 0.59
C PRO A 521 19.88 -17.55 2.03
N PRO A 522 20.72 -18.30 2.77
CA PRO A 522 21.09 -17.94 4.13
C PRO A 522 21.77 -16.57 4.21
N PRO A 523 21.70 -15.90 5.38
CA PRO A 523 22.29 -14.58 5.58
C PRO A 523 23.82 -14.65 5.57
N GLY A 524 24.40 -14.49 4.37
CA GLY A 524 25.85 -14.50 4.17
C GLY A 524 26.55 -13.29 4.79
N GLY A 525 27.30 -13.53 5.86
CA GLY A 525 28.18 -12.53 6.50
C GLY A 525 27.50 -11.22 6.89
N ARG A 526 28.23 -10.11 6.75
CA ARG A 526 27.73 -8.75 7.04
C ARG A 526 26.78 -8.18 5.97
N ALA A 527 26.67 -8.80 4.79
CA ALA A 527 25.82 -8.31 3.70
C ALA A 527 24.34 -8.18 4.13
N PRO A 528 23.56 -7.20 3.65
CA PRO A 528 22.19 -6.95 4.13
C PRO A 528 21.21 -8.12 3.90
N ALA A 529 20.06 -8.08 4.59
CA ALA A 529 19.00 -9.05 4.39
C ALA A 529 18.57 -9.09 2.91
N ARG A 530 18.60 -10.29 2.31
CA ARG A 530 18.35 -10.48 0.88
C ARG A 530 16.85 -10.64 0.63
N SER A 531 16.33 -9.95 -0.37
CA SER A 531 15.02 -10.30 -0.96
C SER A 531 15.04 -11.74 -1.49
N PRO A 532 13.88 -12.40 -1.59
CA PRO A 532 13.74 -13.63 -2.39
C PRO A 532 14.36 -13.44 -3.78
N ARG A 533 15.03 -14.48 -4.26
CA ARG A 533 15.66 -14.56 -5.57
C ARG A 533 14.97 -15.63 -6.40
N GLU A 534 15.21 -15.60 -7.70
CA GLU A 534 14.67 -16.62 -8.59
C GLU A 534 15.19 -18.02 -8.28
N ALA A 535 14.29 -19.01 -8.34
CA ALA A 535 14.59 -20.42 -8.05
C ALA A 535 15.45 -21.11 -9.13
N THR A 536 16.16 -20.34 -9.96
CA THR A 536 16.92 -20.81 -11.13
C THR A 536 18.41 -21.07 -10.87
N GLY A 537 18.99 -20.49 -9.81
CA GLY A 537 20.41 -20.68 -9.47
C GLY A 537 20.74 -22.01 -8.78
N LYS A 538 22.00 -22.47 -8.86
CA LYS A 538 22.46 -23.79 -8.35
C LYS A 538 22.04 -24.08 -6.90
N ALA A 539 22.23 -23.13 -5.99
CA ALA A 539 21.83 -23.28 -4.59
C ALA A 539 20.31 -23.37 -4.40
N ALA A 540 19.55 -22.58 -5.17
CA ALA A 540 18.09 -22.61 -5.14
C ALA A 540 17.55 -23.94 -5.64
N LEU A 541 18.05 -24.43 -6.78
CA LEU A 541 17.67 -25.73 -7.33
C LEU A 541 18.04 -26.87 -6.37
N ALA A 542 19.23 -26.82 -5.76
CA ALA A 542 19.63 -27.81 -4.76
C ALA A 542 18.72 -27.79 -3.52
N ALA A 543 18.31 -26.62 -3.03
CA ALA A 543 17.34 -26.51 -1.94
C ALA A 543 15.96 -27.07 -2.35
N TRP A 544 15.43 -26.63 -3.50
CA TRP A 544 14.14 -27.06 -4.02
C TRP A 544 14.06 -28.56 -4.31
N ALA A 545 15.13 -29.18 -4.81
CA ALA A 545 15.17 -30.62 -5.07
C ALA A 545 15.02 -31.50 -3.80
N ARG A 546 15.21 -30.92 -2.60
CA ARG A 546 15.04 -31.60 -1.30
C ARG A 546 13.62 -31.45 -0.76
N ILE A 547 12.86 -30.45 -1.21
CA ILE A 547 11.54 -30.09 -0.67
C ILE A 547 10.42 -30.04 -1.73
N GLY A 548 10.72 -30.22 -3.02
CA GLY A 548 9.76 -30.00 -4.13
C GLY A 548 8.49 -30.86 -3.99
N CYS A 549 8.61 -32.05 -3.43
CA CYS A 549 7.46 -32.92 -3.12
C CYS A 549 6.52 -32.38 -2.03
N ARG A 550 6.90 -31.32 -1.29
CA ARG A 550 6.01 -30.59 -0.37
C ARG A 550 5.15 -29.54 -1.09
N LEU A 551 5.25 -29.44 -2.41
CA LEU A 551 4.27 -28.74 -3.24
C LEU A 551 3.00 -29.58 -3.47
N ALA A 552 3.08 -30.91 -3.31
CA ALA A 552 1.89 -31.77 -3.25
C ALA A 552 1.05 -31.42 -2.02
N GLY A 553 -0.27 -31.37 -2.17
CA GLY A 553 -1.21 -30.92 -1.13
C GLY A 553 -1.42 -29.40 -1.08
N LEU A 554 -0.78 -28.63 -1.97
CA LEU A 554 -1.04 -27.19 -2.16
C LEU A 554 -2.03 -26.91 -3.30
N GLU A 555 -2.56 -27.95 -3.95
CA GLU A 555 -3.43 -27.82 -5.11
C GLU A 555 -4.72 -27.08 -4.76
N ARG A 556 -5.21 -26.25 -5.68
CA ARG A 556 -6.44 -25.45 -5.51
C ARG A 556 -6.46 -24.57 -4.24
N GLY A 557 -5.29 -24.23 -3.71
CA GLY A 557 -5.10 -23.43 -2.49
C GLY A 557 -5.20 -21.91 -2.66
N GLY A 558 -5.38 -21.40 -3.88
CA GLY A 558 -5.25 -19.98 -4.24
C GLY A 558 -3.81 -19.49 -4.22
N VAL A 559 -2.85 -20.36 -4.55
CA VAL A 559 -1.41 -20.13 -4.39
C VAL A 559 -0.89 -19.22 -5.49
N ARG A 560 -0.31 -18.09 -5.08
CA ARG A 560 0.33 -17.09 -5.94
C ARG A 560 1.82 -17.38 -6.11
N SER A 561 2.48 -17.74 -5.01
CA SER A 561 3.94 -17.91 -4.97
C SER A 561 4.37 -18.78 -3.80
N VAL A 562 5.42 -19.57 -3.97
CA VAL A 562 6.06 -20.32 -2.89
C VAL A 562 7.53 -19.92 -2.81
N ASN A 563 7.97 -19.47 -1.63
CA ASN A 563 9.36 -19.12 -1.36
C ASN A 563 9.95 -20.09 -0.34
N THR A 564 11.11 -20.68 -0.61
CA THR A 564 11.87 -21.39 0.42
C THR A 564 13.02 -20.52 0.92
N TRP A 565 12.99 -20.20 2.22
CA TRP A 565 13.98 -19.34 2.88
C TRP A 565 14.84 -20.16 3.81
N ASP A 566 16.13 -20.26 3.50
CA ASP A 566 17.14 -20.78 4.41
C ASP A 566 17.47 -19.68 5.43
N PHE A 567 17.07 -19.85 6.69
CA PHE A 567 17.21 -18.79 7.70
C PHE A 567 18.43 -18.96 8.60
N ALA A 568 18.91 -20.19 8.79
CA ALA A 568 20.12 -20.50 9.54
C ALA A 568 20.86 -21.74 8.98
N GLU A 569 22.19 -21.73 9.11
CA GLU A 569 23.05 -22.91 8.94
C GLU A 569 23.53 -23.33 10.33
N GLN A 570 23.54 -24.63 10.62
CA GLN A 570 23.99 -25.19 11.89
C GLN A 570 24.93 -26.36 11.64
N ASP A 571 26.14 -26.30 12.20
CA ASP A 571 27.02 -27.47 12.28
C ASP A 571 26.47 -28.41 13.38
N LEU A 572 26.29 -29.68 13.03
CA LEU A 572 25.71 -30.69 13.92
C LEU A 572 26.77 -31.21 14.92
N PRO A 573 26.35 -31.60 16.14
CA PRO A 573 27.21 -32.29 17.09
C PRO A 573 27.92 -33.52 16.50
N GLU A 574 29.00 -33.95 17.18
CA GLU A 574 29.79 -35.13 16.80
C GLU A 574 30.39 -35.06 15.39
N LYS A 575 30.56 -33.84 14.85
CA LYS A 575 31.01 -33.57 13.48
C LYS A 575 30.12 -34.21 12.40
N ALA A 576 28.83 -34.42 12.70
CA ALA A 576 27.88 -35.07 11.78
C ALA A 576 27.52 -34.26 10.51
N GLY A 577 28.21 -33.15 10.25
CA GLY A 577 28.04 -32.29 9.08
C GLY A 577 27.20 -31.04 9.33
N ARG A 578 26.94 -30.26 8.28
CA ARG A 578 26.15 -29.01 8.35
C ARG A 578 24.71 -29.20 7.90
N ALA A 579 23.77 -28.94 8.80
CA ALA A 579 22.35 -28.86 8.50
C ALA A 579 21.91 -27.43 8.14
N VAL A 580 20.82 -27.31 7.39
CA VAL A 580 20.24 -26.02 7.00
C VAL A 580 18.80 -25.95 7.46
N TRP A 581 18.49 -24.95 8.28
CA TRP A 581 17.14 -24.62 8.72
C TRP A 581 16.46 -23.77 7.65
N GLY A 582 15.32 -24.25 7.17
CA GLY A 582 14.53 -23.61 6.15
C GLY A 582 13.09 -23.38 6.58
N CYS A 583 12.48 -22.35 6.01
CA CYS A 583 11.07 -22.07 6.12
C CYS A 583 10.49 -21.86 4.72
N THR A 584 9.60 -22.75 4.31
CA THR A 584 8.92 -22.66 3.02
C THR A 584 7.57 -21.97 3.21
N ARG A 585 7.43 -20.76 2.68
CA ARG A 585 6.21 -19.95 2.74
C ARG A 585 5.39 -20.10 1.48
N THR A 586 4.14 -20.57 1.63
CA THR A 586 3.11 -20.56 0.59
C THR A 586 2.29 -19.28 0.71
N GLY A 587 2.48 -18.35 -0.23
CA GLY A 587 1.72 -17.11 -0.35
C GLY A 587 0.50 -17.28 -1.24
N THR A 588 -0.65 -16.80 -0.78
CA THR A 588 -1.93 -16.88 -1.53
C THR A 588 -2.37 -15.50 -2.02
N TRP A 589 -3.22 -15.46 -3.04
CA TRP A 589 -3.85 -14.22 -3.54
C TRP A 589 -4.70 -13.47 -2.49
N ARG A 590 -5.01 -14.09 -1.34
CA ARG A 590 -5.70 -13.42 -0.22
C ARG A 590 -4.78 -12.60 0.69
N GLY A 591 -3.46 -12.83 0.68
CA GLY A 591 -2.49 -12.18 1.57
C GLY A 591 -1.95 -13.11 2.67
N PRO A 592 -2.79 -13.68 3.57
CA PRO A 592 -2.34 -14.67 4.54
C PRO A 592 -1.67 -15.87 3.87
N GLY A 593 -0.58 -16.33 4.49
CA GLY A 593 0.20 -17.48 4.01
C GLY A 593 0.27 -18.60 5.04
N ARG A 594 0.70 -19.76 4.58
CA ARG A 594 1.12 -20.89 5.41
C ARG A 594 2.63 -21.02 5.34
N VAL A 595 3.23 -21.56 6.39
CA VAL A 595 4.66 -21.87 6.44
C VAL A 595 4.87 -23.33 6.85
N LEU A 596 5.84 -23.97 6.23
CA LEU A 596 6.40 -25.26 6.63
C LEU A 596 7.84 -25.03 7.07
N VAL A 597 8.14 -25.28 8.35
CA VAL A 597 9.49 -25.17 8.90
C VAL A 597 10.15 -26.54 8.84
N HIS A 598 11.40 -26.60 8.35
CA HIS A 598 12.12 -27.85 8.12
C HIS A 598 13.63 -27.71 8.37
N LEU A 599 14.25 -28.82 8.76
CA LEU A 599 15.69 -28.99 8.88
C LEU A 599 16.16 -29.95 7.80
N ARG A 600 16.93 -29.46 6.83
CA ARG A 600 17.59 -30.29 5.82
C ARG A 600 18.91 -30.79 6.39
N LEU A 601 18.98 -32.10 6.62
CA LEU A 601 20.20 -32.74 7.13
C LEU A 601 21.29 -32.80 6.05
N PRO A 602 22.58 -32.94 6.45
CA PRO A 602 23.71 -33.06 5.53
C PRO A 602 23.53 -34.18 4.50
N GLY A 603 24.08 -33.96 3.31
CA GLY A 603 24.11 -34.96 2.23
C GLY A 603 23.40 -34.52 0.95
N GLY A 604 23.32 -35.45 -0.01
CA GLY A 604 22.74 -35.22 -1.34
C GLY A 604 21.21 -35.24 -1.37
N ARG A 605 20.64 -35.37 -2.58
CA ARG A 605 19.18 -35.33 -2.83
C ARG A 605 18.37 -36.26 -1.91
N ALA A 606 18.90 -37.46 -1.61
CA ALA A 606 18.21 -38.50 -0.85
C ALA A 606 18.34 -38.40 0.68
N ALA A 607 19.13 -37.47 1.23
CA ALA A 607 19.28 -37.34 2.68
C ALA A 607 17.93 -36.96 3.36
N PRO A 608 17.74 -37.16 4.67
CA PRO A 608 16.46 -36.81 5.30
C PRO A 608 16.21 -35.29 5.28
N VAL A 609 14.93 -34.90 5.18
CA VAL A 609 14.46 -33.56 5.52
C VAL A 609 13.48 -33.73 6.68
N ARG A 610 13.88 -33.27 7.87
CA ARG A 610 13.05 -33.31 9.06
C ARG A 610 12.06 -32.16 8.99
N LEU A 611 10.76 -32.46 9.00
CA LEU A 611 9.74 -31.44 9.20
C LEU A 611 9.70 -31.10 10.69
N ILE A 612 9.59 -29.81 10.99
CA ILE A 612 9.45 -29.31 12.36
C ILE A 612 7.97 -29.05 12.64
N GLY A 613 7.28 -28.42 11.69
CA GLY A 613 5.83 -28.27 11.74
C GLY A 613 5.31 -27.30 10.69
N GLU A 614 3.98 -27.26 10.56
CA GLU A 614 3.29 -26.27 9.74
C GLU A 614 2.55 -25.23 10.59
N SER A 615 2.51 -23.98 10.13
CA SER A 615 1.76 -22.92 10.80
C SER A 615 1.06 -21.99 9.80
N GLY A 616 -0.06 -21.41 10.23
CA GLY A 616 -0.80 -20.41 9.48
C GLY A 616 -2.30 -20.36 9.81
N PRO A 617 -3.01 -19.28 9.45
CA PRO A 617 -2.56 -18.13 8.65
C PRO A 617 -1.53 -17.23 9.36
N THR A 618 -0.40 -16.93 8.69
CA THR A 618 0.69 -16.13 9.30
C THR A 618 1.41 -15.22 8.29
N ALA A 619 2.13 -14.22 8.80
CA ALA A 619 3.07 -13.36 8.07
C ALA A 619 4.53 -13.86 8.11
N ALA A 620 4.83 -14.88 8.93
CA ALA A 620 6.16 -15.46 9.12
C ALA A 620 6.82 -15.90 7.80
N CYS A 621 8.15 -15.81 7.75
CA CYS A 621 8.99 -16.16 6.58
C CYS A 621 8.64 -15.35 5.32
N GLY A 622 8.07 -14.16 5.50
CA GLY A 622 7.69 -13.22 4.46
C GLY A 622 8.29 -11.84 4.68
N ARG A 623 7.99 -10.89 3.79
CA ARG A 623 8.50 -9.50 3.86
C ARG A 623 8.24 -8.80 5.20
N PHE A 624 7.20 -9.19 5.93
CA PHE A 624 6.76 -8.58 7.18
C PHE A 624 6.99 -9.45 8.43
N GLY A 625 7.16 -10.77 8.28
CA GLY A 625 7.55 -11.68 9.36
C GLY A 625 8.97 -12.19 9.15
N ARG A 626 9.96 -11.39 9.58
CA ARG A 626 11.41 -11.62 9.33
C ARG A 626 12.14 -12.32 10.47
N HIS A 627 11.50 -12.39 11.63
CA HIS A 627 12.04 -13.05 12.81
C HIS A 627 11.36 -14.41 12.94
N LEU A 628 12.19 -15.42 13.13
CA LEU A 628 11.79 -16.81 13.33
C LEU A 628 12.82 -17.45 14.27
N VAL A 629 12.34 -18.29 15.17
CA VAL A 629 13.12 -19.34 15.82
C VAL A 629 12.42 -20.66 15.63
N ALA A 630 13.19 -21.75 15.61
CA ALA A 630 12.68 -23.11 15.54
C ALA A 630 13.59 -24.07 16.30
N SER A 631 13.03 -25.14 16.85
CA SER A 631 13.74 -26.19 17.56
C SER A 631 13.28 -27.59 17.13
N THR A 632 14.10 -28.61 17.40
CA THR A 632 13.75 -30.01 17.12
C THR A 632 14.62 -31.00 17.88
N ALA A 633 14.06 -32.17 18.19
CA ALA A 633 14.82 -33.33 18.62
C ALA A 633 15.64 -33.91 17.45
N TRP A 634 16.92 -34.15 17.68
CA TRP A 634 17.80 -34.84 16.75
C TRP A 634 18.59 -35.94 17.45
N ARG A 635 18.74 -37.08 16.79
CA ARG A 635 19.55 -38.20 17.25
C ARG A 635 20.83 -38.25 16.42
N ALA A 636 21.97 -38.19 17.08
CA ALA A 636 23.28 -38.29 16.44
C ALA A 636 23.57 -39.73 15.97
N PRO A 637 24.56 -39.94 15.08
CA PRO A 637 24.97 -41.28 14.66
C PRO A 637 25.42 -42.19 15.82
N SER A 638 25.95 -41.62 16.91
CA SER A 638 26.25 -42.35 18.16
C SER A 638 25.02 -42.90 18.89
N GLY A 639 23.81 -42.50 18.48
CA GLY A 639 22.57 -42.79 19.17
C GLY A 639 22.21 -41.78 20.27
N ARG A 640 23.08 -40.82 20.60
CA ARG A 640 22.82 -39.75 21.59
C ARG A 640 21.77 -38.76 21.10
N TRP A 641 20.98 -38.23 22.03
CA TRP A 641 19.97 -37.22 21.73
C TRP A 641 20.48 -35.80 21.97
N TYR A 642 20.00 -34.89 21.13
CA TYR A 642 20.26 -33.47 21.22
C TYR A 642 18.97 -32.68 20.96
N ALA A 643 18.76 -31.62 21.74
CA ALA A 643 17.88 -30.52 21.38
C ALA A 643 18.67 -29.58 20.46
N LEU A 644 18.23 -29.44 19.20
CA LEU A 644 18.76 -28.45 18.28
C LEU A 644 17.80 -27.26 18.23
N ALA A 645 18.33 -26.05 18.21
CA ALA A 645 17.54 -24.83 18.00
C ALA A 645 18.29 -23.84 17.10
N ALA A 646 17.55 -23.07 16.31
CA ALA A 646 18.10 -22.01 15.49
C ALA A 646 17.19 -20.80 15.37
N GLY A 647 17.82 -19.64 15.20
CA GLY A 647 17.18 -18.35 14.99
C GLY A 647 17.59 -17.71 13.67
N SER A 648 16.64 -17.02 13.07
CA SER A 648 16.85 -16.12 11.92
C SER A 648 17.93 -15.06 12.19
N ARG A 649 18.43 -14.45 11.11
CA ARG A 649 19.59 -13.52 11.08
C ARG A 649 19.73 -12.59 12.30
N GLU A 650 18.65 -11.96 12.74
CA GLU A 650 18.67 -10.87 13.72
C GLU A 650 18.62 -11.35 15.18
N VAL A 651 18.30 -12.64 15.40
CA VAL A 651 18.39 -13.27 16.71
C VAL A 651 19.84 -13.23 17.21
N ARG A 652 20.03 -12.89 18.48
CA ARG A 652 21.34 -12.70 19.12
C ARG A 652 21.61 -13.69 20.25
N ALA A 653 20.57 -14.23 20.85
CA ALA A 653 20.62 -15.28 21.85
C ALA A 653 19.41 -16.19 21.70
N LEU A 654 19.56 -17.45 22.11
CA LEU A 654 18.49 -18.43 22.18
C LEU A 654 18.32 -18.89 23.64
N THR A 655 17.10 -19.22 24.01
CA THR A 655 16.77 -19.91 25.26
C THR A 655 15.94 -21.12 24.89
N VAL A 656 16.50 -22.33 25.09
CA VAL A 656 15.79 -23.59 24.94
C VAL A 656 15.16 -23.97 26.28
N SER A 657 13.93 -24.49 26.26
CA SER A 657 13.18 -24.95 27.43
C SER A 657 14.02 -25.84 28.36
N GLY A 658 14.15 -25.45 29.62
CA GLY A 658 14.93 -26.17 30.63
C GLY A 658 16.43 -25.83 30.65
N HIS A 659 16.89 -24.87 29.85
CA HIS A 659 18.30 -24.49 29.75
C HIS A 659 18.52 -22.98 29.81
N GLU A 660 19.74 -22.58 30.18
CA GLU A 660 20.13 -21.17 30.22
C GLU A 660 20.20 -20.53 28.83
N ARG A 661 20.14 -19.19 28.82
CA ARG A 661 20.20 -18.37 27.62
C ARG A 661 21.63 -18.31 27.07
N GLU A 662 21.82 -18.77 25.83
CA GLU A 662 23.13 -18.78 25.17
C GLU A 662 23.20 -17.74 24.05
N ARG A 663 24.36 -17.09 23.89
CA ARG A 663 24.59 -16.12 22.81
C ARG A 663 24.84 -16.85 21.49
N GLY A 664 24.06 -16.54 20.46
CA GLY A 664 24.18 -17.17 19.16
C GLY A 664 22.89 -17.14 18.36
N ARG A 665 22.93 -17.82 17.20
CA ARG A 665 21.77 -18.07 16.32
C ARG A 665 21.47 -19.56 16.18
N THR A 666 22.25 -20.41 16.82
CA THR A 666 22.15 -21.87 16.75
C THR A 666 22.62 -22.42 18.09
N GLN A 667 21.91 -23.41 18.62
CA GLN A 667 22.23 -24.09 19.86
C GLN A 667 22.06 -25.60 19.67
N ALA A 668 22.91 -26.39 20.33
CA ALA A 668 22.82 -27.85 20.32
C ALA A 668 23.15 -28.39 21.72
N LEU A 669 22.15 -28.91 22.41
CA LEU A 669 22.24 -29.31 23.81
C LEU A 669 22.05 -30.81 23.91
N GLY A 670 23.02 -31.53 24.50
CA GLY A 670 22.93 -32.98 24.69
C GLY A 670 21.93 -33.34 25.79
N THR A 671 21.09 -34.35 25.55
CA THR A 671 20.01 -34.75 26.46
C THR A 671 20.06 -36.25 26.77
N GLY A 672 19.61 -36.65 27.96
CA GLY A 672 19.58 -38.06 28.40
C GLY A 672 18.57 -38.94 27.64
N GLY A 673 17.58 -38.32 26.99
CA GLY A 673 16.58 -38.96 26.15
C GLY A 673 16.09 -38.01 25.05
N ALA A 674 15.09 -38.44 24.28
CA ALA A 674 14.49 -37.61 23.22
C ALA A 674 13.80 -36.37 23.83
N PRO A 675 14.24 -35.14 23.52
CA PRO A 675 13.64 -33.93 24.07
C PRO A 675 12.39 -33.51 23.30
N ASP A 676 11.50 -32.74 23.93
CA ASP A 676 10.52 -31.89 23.25
C ASP A 676 10.90 -30.41 23.47
N PRO A 677 11.87 -29.87 22.73
CA PRO A 677 12.34 -28.51 22.96
C PRO A 677 11.27 -27.48 22.55
N ARG A 678 11.26 -26.36 23.27
CA ARG A 678 10.72 -25.08 22.80
C ARG A 678 11.82 -24.06 22.83
N VAL A 679 11.85 -23.13 21.87
CA VAL A 679 12.85 -22.04 21.85
C VAL A 679 12.21 -20.66 21.84
N THR A 680 12.79 -19.74 22.61
CA THR A 680 12.64 -18.30 22.40
C THR A 680 13.96 -17.69 21.95
N GLY A 681 13.90 -16.66 21.11
CA GLY A 681 15.06 -15.92 20.64
C GLY A 681 15.00 -14.46 21.08
N ARG A 682 16.16 -13.85 21.34
CA ARG A 682 16.26 -12.42 21.67
C ARG A 682 16.77 -11.60 20.50
N LEU A 683 16.09 -10.51 20.17
CA LEU A 683 16.43 -9.56 19.10
C LEU A 683 17.35 -8.43 19.61
N PRO A 684 17.95 -7.60 18.72
CA PRO A 684 18.93 -6.59 19.12
C PRO A 684 18.35 -5.48 20.01
N GLY A 685 17.06 -5.16 19.87
CA GLY A 685 16.36 -4.18 20.71
C GLY A 685 15.97 -4.71 22.10
N GLY A 686 16.21 -6.00 22.38
CA GLY A 686 15.82 -6.65 23.61
C GLY A 686 14.54 -7.49 23.51
N ASP A 687 13.70 -7.22 22.51
CA ASP A 687 12.46 -7.95 22.20
C ASP A 687 12.69 -9.47 22.08
N GLU A 688 11.68 -10.25 22.45
CA GLU A 688 11.69 -11.70 22.28
C GLU A 688 10.85 -12.14 21.07
N VAL A 689 11.31 -13.18 20.39
CA VAL A 689 10.59 -13.91 19.34
C VAL A 689 10.35 -15.33 19.83
N ALA A 690 9.08 -15.71 19.95
CA ALA A 690 8.68 -17.08 20.24
C ALA A 690 8.79 -17.98 18.99
N GLU A 691 8.91 -19.27 19.23
CA GLU A 691 8.68 -20.31 18.23
C GLU A 691 7.23 -20.25 17.72
N LEU A 692 6.99 -20.69 16.47
CA LEU A 692 5.64 -20.70 15.90
C LEU A 692 4.82 -21.84 16.49
N ASP A 693 3.53 -21.58 16.74
CA ASP A 693 2.57 -22.64 17.02
C ASP A 693 2.42 -23.53 15.78
N TYR A 694 2.92 -24.76 15.88
CA TYR A 694 2.85 -25.77 14.83
C TYR A 694 1.60 -26.64 14.97
N ARG A 695 1.20 -27.22 13.83
CA ARG A 695 0.20 -28.28 13.70
C ARG A 695 0.83 -29.53 13.10
#